data_AF-A0AA88WIZ3-F1
#
_entry.id   AF-A0AA88WIZ3-F1
#
_cell.length_a   1.000
_cell.length_b   1.000
_cell.length_c   1.000
_cell.angle_alpha   90.00
_cell.angle_beta   90.00
_cell.angle_gamma   90.00
#
_symmetry.space_group_name_H-M   'P 1'
#
loop_
_entity.id
_entity.type
_entity.pdbx_description
1 polymer ?
#
loop_
_entity_poly.entity_id
_entity_poly.type
_entity_poly.pdbx_seq_one_letter_code
_entity_poly.pdbx_strand_id
1 'polypeptide(L)'
;MYRAVARHRLTYRARVSNHVKTGQIDQALHVFDEMTQSDCRVFSIDYNRIIGVLVRHSRFALAEQYYNSMSPKGFSLHSFTYSRFISGLCQVKDFELIHKLLKDMDRVGSVPDMWAYNIYLNLLCSEGFVDMALEILDSMSTKGREPDIVTYTTVINGLCRAGRFDAAVEMWHTMIREGFSPDSKACRALVLGLCNGGMVDLAYELTVGIMKGRVKFSTEIYNVLISGFCRIGRVDKAQAIKTYMSRNGCEPDLVTYNVLLNYCCDELMLEEAEKLMRKMERSGMQPDGYSYNKLIKGLCKANRVDKAYMLMVNKMEVKGLVDVVTYNTIIRALCEAYGTRRAYNLFEEMGRVGILPDSSSDLWKKAHYSAHLVATRDSRANCKVQKSEIRILLLEVLIKPSSSSSATKLNSSNPFFFTTSSPPPTATQPLNSHPMYRHPETNPHFLPLEPPEQPYHLPPQPQHDPLIPPHHYDPHTSYTVSRLLPPPQPPQFQVDDRHFPVQPQPQSQPQQDHQNQPSGPSQLQAPSHLNQPPSSLRGPPIKKTRPFAWFVAVFCALFWIIIIVGGLIILIVYLVFRPRSPKFDISSATLNAAYLDMGYLLNADLTLLANFSNPNKKVRVDVRYMVVNLYFEGNLIATGYSDPFSVMRANSKITDVHMVTSQVALSQQHSQRLARQMASGAVLLEIKGFFRTRSNLGSFLRYTYWLYGHCNILVGGPPSGVLLAKKCITKR
;
A
#
# COMPACT_ATOMS: atom_id res chain seq x y z
N MET A 1 2.81 -50.50 -32.66
CA MET A 1 3.77 -49.51 -32.11
C MET A 1 3.10 -48.22 -31.63
N TYR A 2 2.74 -47.26 -32.50
CA TYR A 2 2.28 -45.91 -32.12
C TYR A 2 1.28 -45.80 -30.95
N ARG A 3 0.21 -46.63 -30.92
CA ARG A 3 -0.79 -46.63 -29.83
C ARG A 3 -0.19 -46.95 -28.44
N ALA A 4 0.94 -47.65 -28.35
CA ALA A 4 1.61 -47.96 -27.09
C ALA A 4 2.45 -46.77 -26.59
N VAL A 5 3.27 -46.16 -27.45
CA VAL A 5 4.08 -44.98 -27.13
C VAL A 5 3.19 -43.81 -26.68
N ALA A 6 2.05 -43.60 -27.36
CA ALA A 6 1.06 -42.60 -26.97
C ALA A 6 0.47 -42.85 -25.57
N ARG A 7 0.13 -44.12 -25.23
CA ARG A 7 -0.33 -44.50 -23.89
C ARG A 7 0.74 -44.23 -22.83
N HIS A 8 2.00 -44.62 -23.09
CA HIS A 8 3.12 -44.46 -22.17
C HIS A 8 3.32 -42.99 -21.74
N ARG A 9 3.35 -42.07 -22.71
CA ARG A 9 3.39 -40.62 -22.44
C ARG A 9 2.14 -40.09 -21.72
N LEU A 10 0.95 -40.61 -22.03
CA LEU A 10 -0.27 -40.24 -21.32
C LEU A 10 -0.23 -40.67 -19.84
N THR A 11 0.33 -41.85 -19.53
CA THR A 11 0.54 -42.31 -18.15
C THR A 11 1.49 -41.38 -17.39
N TYR A 12 2.61 -40.97 -17.98
CA TYR A 12 3.50 -39.99 -17.36
C TYR A 12 2.82 -38.64 -17.13
N ARG A 13 2.16 -38.07 -18.16
CA ARG A 13 1.39 -36.82 -18.02
C ARG A 13 0.28 -36.91 -16.96
N ALA A 14 -0.33 -38.09 -16.78
CA ALA A 14 -1.30 -38.34 -15.73
C ALA A 14 -0.66 -38.38 -14.33
N ARG A 15 0.45 -39.12 -14.15
CA ARG A 15 1.22 -39.14 -12.87
C ARG A 15 1.69 -37.74 -12.49
N VAL A 16 2.37 -37.02 -13.39
CA VAL A 16 2.79 -35.62 -13.19
C VAL A 16 1.60 -34.74 -12.84
N SER A 17 0.49 -34.80 -13.60
CA SER A 17 -0.68 -33.99 -13.29
C SER A 17 -1.41 -34.41 -12.00
N ASN A 18 -1.16 -35.60 -11.45
CA ASN A 18 -1.68 -36.00 -10.15
C ASN A 18 -0.84 -35.37 -9.03
N HIS A 19 0.48 -35.54 -9.06
CA HIS A 19 1.39 -34.92 -8.08
C HIS A 19 1.30 -33.38 -8.06
N VAL A 20 1.10 -32.74 -9.21
CA VAL A 20 0.82 -31.29 -9.28
C VAL A 20 -0.54 -30.90 -8.67
N LYS A 21 -1.54 -31.80 -8.66
CA LYS A 21 -2.84 -31.55 -8.02
C LYS A 21 -2.81 -31.80 -6.51
N THR A 22 -1.97 -32.73 -6.03
CA THR A 22 -1.77 -33.00 -4.60
C THR A 22 -0.77 -32.03 -3.94
N GLY A 23 -0.04 -31.24 -4.74
CA GLY A 23 0.97 -30.28 -4.26
C GLY A 23 2.38 -30.87 -4.11
N GLN A 24 2.57 -32.14 -4.47
CA GLN A 24 3.84 -32.86 -4.39
C GLN A 24 4.75 -32.50 -5.57
N ILE A 25 5.22 -31.24 -5.62
CA ILE A 25 5.94 -30.71 -6.79
C ILE A 25 7.21 -31.52 -7.09
N ASP A 26 8.01 -31.86 -6.07
CA ASP A 26 9.26 -32.62 -6.24
C ASP A 26 9.02 -34.03 -6.83
N GLN A 27 7.92 -34.69 -6.46
CA GLN A 27 7.52 -35.95 -7.07
C GLN A 27 7.04 -35.74 -8.52
N ALA A 28 6.40 -34.61 -8.83
CA ALA A 28 6.05 -34.27 -10.21
C ALA A 28 7.28 -33.98 -11.10
N LEU A 29 8.36 -33.46 -10.52
CA LEU A 29 9.65 -33.27 -11.20
C LEU A 29 10.33 -34.62 -11.44
N HIS A 30 10.52 -35.44 -10.40
CA HIS A 30 11.13 -36.78 -10.55
C HIS A 30 10.41 -37.63 -11.61
N VAL A 31 9.07 -37.60 -11.66
CA VAL A 31 8.29 -38.35 -12.67
C VAL A 31 8.39 -37.73 -14.08
N PHE A 32 8.68 -36.44 -14.20
CA PHE A 32 9.03 -35.81 -15.47
C PHE A 32 10.46 -36.15 -15.90
N ASP A 33 11.42 -36.18 -14.97
CA ASP A 33 12.81 -36.56 -15.25
C ASP A 33 12.89 -38.02 -15.70
N GLU A 34 12.18 -38.92 -15.01
CA GLU A 34 11.92 -40.32 -15.40
C GLU A 34 11.33 -40.42 -16.83
N MET A 35 10.45 -39.49 -17.21
CA MET A 35 9.90 -39.39 -18.58
C MET A 35 10.92 -38.85 -19.60
N THR A 36 11.91 -38.06 -19.20
CA THR A 36 12.97 -37.56 -20.09
C THR A 36 14.16 -38.51 -20.26
N GLN A 37 14.31 -39.48 -19.35
CA GLN A 37 15.40 -40.48 -19.35
C GLN A 37 14.99 -41.84 -19.93
N SER A 38 13.68 -42.09 -20.07
CA SER A 38 13.11 -43.28 -20.71
C SER A 38 12.90 -43.07 -22.22
N ASP A 39 12.57 -44.15 -22.96
CA ASP A 39 12.17 -44.12 -24.39
C ASP A 39 10.87 -43.32 -24.69
N CYS A 40 10.38 -42.53 -23.73
CA CYS A 40 9.19 -41.72 -23.87
C CYS A 40 9.51 -40.43 -24.65
N ARG A 41 8.97 -40.30 -25.86
CA ARG A 41 9.16 -39.09 -26.68
C ARG A 41 8.55 -37.85 -26.03
N VAL A 42 9.39 -36.98 -25.46
CA VAL A 42 9.02 -35.70 -24.84
C VAL A 42 8.84 -34.59 -25.88
N PHE A 43 7.99 -33.60 -25.60
CA PHE A 43 7.72 -32.45 -26.48
C PHE A 43 7.73 -31.12 -25.68
N SER A 44 7.87 -29.97 -26.38
CA SER A 44 7.79 -28.61 -25.79
C SER A 44 6.60 -28.42 -24.83
N ILE A 45 5.41 -28.95 -25.14
CA ILE A 45 4.22 -28.85 -24.28
C ILE A 45 4.39 -29.48 -22.89
N ASP A 46 5.29 -30.46 -22.75
CA ASP A 46 5.57 -31.13 -21.48
C ASP A 46 6.51 -30.27 -20.62
N TYR A 47 7.59 -29.73 -21.21
CA TYR A 47 8.47 -28.73 -20.57
C TYR A 47 7.69 -27.48 -20.14
N ASN A 48 6.87 -26.92 -21.02
CA ASN A 48 5.98 -25.80 -20.72
C ASN A 48 5.08 -26.06 -19.52
N ARG A 49 4.63 -27.31 -19.33
CA ARG A 49 3.78 -27.69 -18.19
C ARG A 49 4.58 -27.69 -16.88
N ILE A 50 5.82 -28.17 -16.88
CA ILE A 50 6.68 -28.16 -15.69
C ILE A 50 7.14 -26.75 -15.34
N ILE A 51 7.65 -25.99 -16.30
CA ILE A 51 8.10 -24.60 -16.11
C ILE A 51 6.94 -23.73 -15.61
N GLY A 52 5.74 -23.84 -16.21
CA GLY A 52 4.53 -23.15 -15.74
C GLY A 52 4.01 -23.57 -14.36
N VAL A 53 4.46 -24.71 -13.83
CA VAL A 53 4.21 -25.14 -12.43
C VAL A 53 5.29 -24.58 -11.50
N LEU A 54 6.57 -24.70 -11.85
CA LEU A 54 7.69 -24.16 -11.06
C LEU A 54 7.55 -22.66 -10.83
N VAL A 55 7.25 -21.90 -11.89
CA VAL A 55 6.94 -20.46 -11.85
C VAL A 55 5.70 -20.14 -11.01
N ARG A 56 4.72 -21.05 -10.92
CA ARG A 56 3.54 -20.87 -10.04
C ARG A 56 3.90 -21.06 -8.56
N HIS A 57 4.91 -21.86 -8.25
CA HIS A 57 5.41 -22.14 -6.91
C HIS A 57 6.70 -21.35 -6.59
N SER A 58 6.99 -20.28 -7.35
CA SER A 58 8.16 -19.39 -7.20
C SER A 58 9.53 -20.09 -7.22
N ARG A 59 9.63 -21.29 -7.80
CA ARG A 59 10.88 -22.06 -7.92
C ARG A 59 11.64 -21.66 -9.19
N PHE A 60 12.06 -20.40 -9.27
CA PHE A 60 12.57 -19.79 -10.50
C PHE A 60 13.88 -20.41 -11.00
N ALA A 61 14.85 -20.71 -10.13
CA ALA A 61 16.11 -21.35 -10.53
C ALA A 61 15.91 -22.72 -11.21
N LEU A 62 15.01 -23.56 -10.67
CA LEU A 62 14.63 -24.82 -11.33
C LEU A 62 13.88 -24.56 -12.64
N ALA A 63 13.00 -23.56 -12.69
CA ALA A 63 12.30 -23.18 -13.93
C ALA A 63 13.30 -22.77 -15.03
N GLU A 64 14.39 -22.09 -14.67
CA GLU A 64 15.47 -21.79 -15.60
C GLU A 64 16.27 -23.04 -15.99
N GLN A 65 16.62 -23.93 -15.05
CA GLN A 65 17.31 -25.19 -15.38
C GLN A 65 16.53 -26.02 -16.40
N TYR A 66 15.21 -26.14 -16.25
CA TYR A 66 14.36 -26.81 -17.24
C TYR A 66 14.24 -26.01 -18.55
N TYR A 67 14.30 -24.67 -18.53
CA TYR A 67 14.31 -23.85 -19.73
C TYR A 67 15.62 -23.98 -20.53
N ASN A 68 16.76 -23.92 -19.84
CA ASN A 68 18.10 -24.09 -20.41
C ASN A 68 18.31 -25.51 -20.97
N SER A 69 17.71 -26.55 -20.36
CA SER A 69 17.71 -27.92 -20.92
C SER A 69 16.69 -28.15 -22.04
N MET A 70 15.75 -27.22 -22.24
CA MET A 70 14.73 -27.26 -23.29
C MET A 70 15.23 -26.61 -24.59
N SER A 71 15.88 -25.44 -24.51
CA SER A 71 16.27 -24.63 -25.68
C SER A 71 17.15 -25.39 -26.70
N PRO A 72 18.22 -26.12 -26.31
CA PRO A 72 19.03 -26.92 -27.25
C PRO A 72 18.28 -28.05 -27.97
N LYS A 73 17.07 -28.41 -27.52
CA LYS A 73 16.22 -29.45 -28.13
C LYS A 73 15.28 -28.89 -29.21
N GLY A 74 15.45 -27.62 -29.61
CA GLY A 74 14.57 -26.95 -30.58
C GLY A 74 13.15 -26.69 -30.05
N PHE A 75 12.98 -26.66 -28.73
CA PHE A 75 11.69 -26.44 -28.07
C PHE A 75 11.61 -25.02 -27.52
N SER A 76 10.49 -24.33 -27.80
CA SER A 76 10.19 -22.99 -27.27
C SER A 76 9.11 -23.02 -26.17
N LEU A 77 9.02 -21.93 -25.39
CA LEU A 77 7.86 -21.68 -24.52
C LEU A 77 6.70 -21.07 -25.33
N HIS A 78 5.46 -21.33 -24.91
CA HIS A 78 4.30 -20.60 -25.40
C HIS A 78 4.30 -19.17 -24.81
N SER A 79 3.75 -18.18 -25.53
CA SER A 79 3.63 -16.78 -25.06
C SER A 79 3.04 -16.65 -23.64
N PHE A 80 2.02 -17.45 -23.29
CA PHE A 80 1.46 -17.47 -21.92
C PHE A 80 2.46 -17.97 -20.86
N THR A 81 3.28 -18.99 -21.18
CA THR A 81 4.30 -19.51 -20.26
C THR A 81 5.42 -18.50 -20.08
N TYR A 82 5.90 -17.88 -21.16
CA TYR A 82 6.87 -16.78 -21.12
C TYR A 82 6.35 -15.60 -20.29
N SER A 83 5.16 -15.07 -20.60
CA SER A 83 4.54 -13.94 -19.90
C SER A 83 4.42 -14.21 -18.40
N ARG A 84 4.01 -15.43 -18.02
CA ARG A 84 3.93 -15.84 -16.63
C ARG A 84 5.31 -15.99 -15.97
N PHE A 85 6.33 -16.43 -16.69
CA PHE A 85 7.71 -16.54 -16.19
C PHE A 85 8.29 -15.15 -15.92
N ILE A 86 8.22 -14.24 -16.90
CA ILE A 86 8.62 -12.83 -16.76
C ILE A 86 7.93 -12.16 -15.56
N SER A 87 6.61 -12.29 -15.45
CA SER A 87 5.83 -11.74 -14.32
C SER A 87 6.16 -12.35 -12.95
N GLY A 88 6.76 -13.54 -12.93
CA GLY A 88 7.28 -14.18 -11.73
C GLY A 88 8.66 -13.65 -11.38
N LEU A 89 9.56 -13.59 -12.35
CA LEU A 89 10.93 -13.06 -12.20
C LEU A 89 10.93 -11.60 -11.78
N CYS A 90 9.94 -10.81 -12.21
CA CYS A 90 9.76 -9.43 -11.76
C CYS A 90 9.57 -9.30 -10.23
N GLN A 91 9.21 -10.37 -9.52
CA GLN A 91 9.06 -10.39 -8.06
C GLN A 91 10.39 -10.63 -7.33
N VAL A 92 11.37 -11.25 -8.01
CA VAL A 92 12.73 -11.51 -7.51
C VAL A 92 13.79 -10.59 -8.15
N LYS A 93 13.38 -9.69 -9.05
CA LYS A 93 14.23 -8.70 -9.74
C LYS A 93 15.35 -9.30 -10.61
N ASP A 94 15.09 -10.49 -11.17
CA ASP A 94 16.02 -11.17 -12.07
C ASP A 94 15.94 -10.57 -13.49
N PHE A 95 16.64 -9.44 -13.68
CA PHE A 95 16.66 -8.70 -14.94
C PHE A 95 17.38 -9.45 -16.07
N GLU A 96 18.41 -10.25 -15.75
CA GLU A 96 19.18 -11.01 -16.74
C GLU A 96 18.29 -12.07 -17.41
N LEU A 97 17.59 -12.89 -16.61
CA LEU A 97 16.71 -13.90 -17.15
C LEU A 97 15.46 -13.29 -17.82
N ILE A 98 14.94 -12.16 -17.33
CA ILE A 98 13.87 -11.44 -18.04
C ILE A 98 14.34 -10.99 -19.44
N HIS A 99 15.51 -10.37 -19.56
CA HIS A 99 16.04 -9.91 -20.85
C HIS A 99 16.30 -11.10 -21.80
N LYS A 100 16.90 -12.18 -21.28
CA LYS A 100 17.11 -13.44 -22.00
C LYS A 100 15.80 -14.03 -22.53
N LEU A 101 14.76 -14.13 -21.68
CA LEU A 101 13.44 -14.60 -22.08
C LEU A 101 12.80 -13.68 -23.14
N LEU A 102 12.85 -12.36 -22.99
CA LEU A 102 12.31 -11.41 -23.98
C LEU A 102 13.00 -11.56 -25.35
N LYS A 103 14.33 -11.69 -25.37
CA LYS A 103 15.10 -11.93 -26.60
C LYS A 103 14.74 -13.25 -27.28
N ASP A 104 14.46 -14.29 -26.50
CA ASP A 104 13.96 -15.58 -27.00
C ASP A 104 12.46 -15.59 -27.34
N MET A 105 11.66 -14.65 -26.82
CA MET A 105 10.30 -14.40 -27.30
C MET A 105 10.31 -13.77 -28.70
N ASP A 106 11.14 -12.75 -28.92
CA ASP A 106 11.29 -12.05 -30.20
C ASP A 106 11.75 -13.02 -31.31
N ARG A 107 12.75 -13.87 -31.02
CA ARG A 107 13.23 -14.95 -31.92
C ARG A 107 12.14 -15.94 -32.36
N VAL A 108 11.11 -16.12 -31.53
CA VAL A 108 9.98 -17.05 -31.78
C VAL A 108 8.78 -16.31 -32.43
N GLY A 109 8.90 -15.00 -32.71
CA GLY A 109 7.80 -14.19 -33.22
C GLY A 109 6.65 -14.06 -32.22
N SER A 110 6.98 -14.07 -30.92
CA SER A 110 6.01 -14.08 -29.83
C SER A 110 6.20 -12.87 -28.93
N VAL A 111 5.12 -12.41 -28.30
CA VAL A 111 5.12 -11.24 -27.42
C VAL A 111 4.52 -11.56 -26.04
N PRO A 112 4.95 -10.85 -24.98
CA PRO A 112 4.27 -10.88 -23.70
C PRO A 112 2.78 -10.48 -23.82
N ASP A 113 1.99 -10.89 -22.83
CA ASP A 113 0.67 -10.29 -22.59
C ASP A 113 0.77 -8.95 -21.86
N MET A 114 -0.31 -8.16 -21.90
CA MET A 114 -0.37 -6.83 -21.28
C MET A 114 -0.12 -6.87 -19.76
N TRP A 115 -0.40 -8.00 -19.09
CA TRP A 115 -0.17 -8.16 -17.67
C TRP A 115 1.32 -8.29 -17.36
N ALA A 116 2.06 -9.05 -18.18
CA ALA A 116 3.51 -9.15 -18.10
C ALA A 116 4.23 -7.83 -18.47
N TYR A 117 3.80 -7.16 -19.55
CA TYR A 117 4.33 -5.83 -19.90
C TYR A 117 4.11 -4.82 -18.77
N ASN A 118 2.88 -4.68 -18.26
CA ASN A 118 2.57 -3.71 -17.21
C ASN A 118 3.26 -4.02 -15.88
N ILE A 119 3.55 -5.30 -15.57
CA ILE A 119 4.37 -5.68 -14.40
C ILE A 119 5.84 -5.31 -14.61
N TYR A 120 6.42 -5.61 -15.78
CA TYR A 120 7.82 -5.33 -16.06
C TYR A 120 8.11 -3.84 -16.16
N LEU A 121 7.24 -3.06 -16.82
CA LEU A 121 7.28 -1.60 -16.84
C LEU A 121 7.20 -1.01 -15.42
N ASN A 122 6.32 -1.55 -14.56
CA ASN A 122 6.23 -1.11 -13.16
C ASN A 122 7.51 -1.42 -12.37
N LEU A 123 8.19 -2.54 -12.64
CA LEU A 123 9.49 -2.87 -12.03
C LEU A 123 10.60 -1.93 -12.52
N LEU A 124 10.75 -1.74 -13.83
CA LEU A 124 11.73 -0.79 -14.38
C LEU A 124 11.54 0.62 -13.79
N CYS A 125 10.28 1.07 -13.73
CA CYS A 125 9.89 2.31 -13.06
C CYS A 125 10.07 2.31 -11.53
N SER A 126 10.09 1.15 -10.85
CA SER A 126 10.30 1.09 -9.40
C SER A 126 11.76 1.16 -8.98
N GLU A 127 12.65 0.62 -9.80
CA GLU A 127 14.10 0.62 -9.58
C GLU A 127 14.81 1.84 -10.19
N GLY A 128 14.13 2.60 -11.06
CA GLY A 128 14.67 3.82 -11.68
C GLY A 128 15.20 3.65 -13.10
N PHE A 129 15.06 2.47 -13.70
CA PHE A 129 15.40 2.18 -15.11
C PHE A 129 14.35 2.74 -16.08
N VAL A 130 14.09 4.06 -15.98
CA VAL A 130 12.96 4.72 -16.66
C VAL A 130 13.17 4.82 -18.16
N ASP A 131 14.40 5.02 -18.65
CA ASP A 131 14.69 5.03 -20.09
C ASP A 131 14.39 3.67 -20.74
N MET A 132 14.80 2.57 -20.11
CA MET A 132 14.43 1.21 -20.54
C MET A 132 12.91 0.97 -20.46
N ALA A 133 12.19 1.62 -19.55
CA ALA A 133 10.73 1.55 -19.52
C ALA A 133 10.08 2.29 -20.71
N LEU A 134 10.69 3.38 -21.19
CA LEU A 134 10.25 4.08 -22.40
C LEU A 134 10.59 3.28 -23.67
N GLU A 135 11.82 2.76 -23.79
CA GLU A 135 12.22 1.85 -24.89
C GLU A 135 11.27 0.65 -25.00
N ILE A 136 10.92 0.03 -23.87
CA ILE A 136 9.96 -1.09 -23.85
C ILE A 136 8.57 -0.61 -24.28
N LEU A 137 8.07 0.54 -23.79
CA LEU A 137 6.78 1.12 -24.17
C LEU A 137 6.67 1.34 -25.68
N ASP A 138 7.65 2.04 -26.27
CA ASP A 138 7.68 2.35 -27.69
C ASP A 138 7.75 1.06 -28.55
N SER A 139 8.47 0.04 -28.05
CA SER A 139 8.54 -1.27 -28.71
C SER A 139 7.22 -2.05 -28.69
N MET A 140 6.27 -1.74 -27.78
CA MET A 140 5.03 -2.53 -27.64
C MET A 140 4.20 -2.47 -28.93
N SER A 141 3.94 -1.26 -29.44
CA SER A 141 3.13 -1.07 -30.65
C SER A 141 3.79 -1.68 -31.88
N THR A 142 5.11 -1.51 -32.06
CA THR A 142 5.85 -2.12 -33.18
C THR A 142 5.86 -3.64 -33.13
N LYS A 143 5.73 -4.23 -31.93
CA LYS A 143 5.59 -5.68 -31.71
C LYS A 143 4.13 -6.15 -31.72
N GLY A 144 3.16 -5.31 -32.09
CA GLY A 144 1.75 -5.69 -32.20
C GLY A 144 0.99 -5.76 -30.87
N ARG A 145 1.38 -4.94 -29.88
CA ARG A 145 0.69 -4.76 -28.60
C ARG A 145 0.51 -3.27 -28.31
N GLU A 146 -0.68 -2.73 -28.52
CA GLU A 146 -0.96 -1.33 -28.17
C GLU A 146 -0.95 -1.13 -26.64
N PRO A 147 -0.25 -0.11 -26.11
CA PRO A 147 -0.32 0.30 -24.70
C PRO A 147 -1.76 0.56 -24.24
N ASP A 148 -2.11 0.08 -23.03
CA ASP A 148 -3.41 0.36 -22.42
C ASP A 148 -3.34 1.49 -21.37
N ILE A 149 -4.50 1.90 -20.86
CA ILE A 149 -4.60 2.93 -19.81
C ILE A 149 -3.80 2.58 -18.53
N VAL A 150 -3.58 1.29 -18.24
CA VAL A 150 -2.74 0.84 -17.12
C VAL A 150 -1.26 0.95 -17.49
N THR A 151 -0.88 0.68 -18.75
CA THR A 151 0.45 0.93 -19.29
C THR A 151 0.85 2.40 -19.13
N TYR A 152 0.03 3.33 -19.65
CA TYR A 152 0.26 4.77 -19.50
C TYR A 152 0.28 5.20 -18.03
N THR A 153 -0.68 4.75 -17.20
CA THR A 153 -0.71 5.05 -15.76
C THR A 153 0.57 4.60 -15.04
N THR A 154 1.10 3.43 -15.38
CA THR A 154 2.33 2.87 -14.81
C THR A 154 3.55 3.73 -15.18
N VAL A 155 3.69 4.09 -16.46
CA VAL A 155 4.83 4.88 -16.94
C VAL A 155 4.78 6.32 -16.41
N ILE A 156 3.60 6.96 -16.40
CA ILE A 156 3.40 8.30 -15.79
C ILE A 156 3.77 8.29 -14.30
N ASN A 157 3.35 7.25 -13.55
CA ASN A 157 3.73 7.09 -12.14
C ASN A 157 5.26 6.89 -11.95
N GLY A 158 5.92 6.19 -12.87
CA GLY A 158 7.38 6.02 -12.89
C GLY A 158 8.14 7.33 -13.15
N LEU A 159 7.79 8.03 -14.24
CA LEU A 159 8.36 9.32 -14.62
C LEU A 159 8.23 10.35 -13.50
N CYS A 160 7.03 10.46 -12.90
CA CYS A 160 6.77 11.29 -11.73
C CYS A 160 7.63 10.93 -10.50
N ARG A 161 7.89 9.64 -10.26
CA ARG A 161 8.78 9.19 -9.17
C ARG A 161 10.26 9.48 -9.44
N ALA A 162 10.67 9.50 -10.70
CA ALA A 162 12.02 9.83 -11.14
C ALA A 162 12.25 11.33 -11.37
N GLY A 163 11.24 12.18 -11.14
CA GLY A 163 11.33 13.63 -11.34
C GLY A 163 11.30 14.09 -12.81
N ARG A 164 11.01 13.18 -13.77
CA ARG A 164 10.93 13.49 -15.21
C ARG A 164 9.53 13.98 -15.58
N PHE A 165 9.17 15.13 -15.02
CA PHE A 165 7.80 15.63 -15.03
C PHE A 165 7.30 16.02 -16.42
N ASP A 166 8.13 16.62 -17.27
CA ASP A 166 7.75 17.01 -18.63
C ASP A 166 7.34 15.80 -19.48
N ALA A 167 8.15 14.74 -19.43
CA ALA A 167 7.83 13.46 -20.05
C ALA A 167 6.60 12.78 -19.43
N ALA A 168 6.34 12.94 -18.13
CA ALA A 168 5.10 12.44 -17.50
C ALA A 168 3.85 13.17 -18.03
N VAL A 169 3.98 14.46 -18.34
CA VAL A 169 2.93 15.30 -18.95
C VAL A 169 2.77 14.98 -20.44
N GLU A 170 3.86 14.72 -21.16
CA GLU A 170 3.81 14.23 -22.54
C GLU A 170 3.10 12.87 -22.64
N MET A 171 3.43 11.90 -21.78
CA MET A 171 2.74 10.61 -21.71
C MET A 171 1.25 10.75 -21.35
N TRP A 172 0.90 11.74 -20.51
CA TRP A 172 -0.50 12.08 -20.20
C TRP A 172 -1.24 12.64 -21.42
N HIS A 173 -0.62 13.56 -22.17
CA HIS A 173 -1.20 14.07 -23.41
C HIS A 173 -1.30 13.01 -24.51
N THR A 174 -0.31 12.12 -24.62
CA THR A 174 -0.33 10.99 -25.57
C THR A 174 -1.45 10.00 -25.22
N MET A 175 -1.61 9.60 -23.96
CA MET A 175 -2.76 8.79 -23.52
C MET A 175 -4.12 9.40 -23.92
N ILE A 176 -4.28 10.73 -23.83
CA ILE A 176 -5.50 11.42 -24.25
C ILE A 176 -5.63 11.49 -25.78
N ARG A 177 -4.51 11.65 -26.52
CA ARG A 177 -4.46 11.67 -27.99
C ARG A 177 -4.87 10.32 -28.59
N GLU A 178 -4.43 9.22 -28.00
CA GLU A 178 -4.83 7.85 -28.34
C GLU A 178 -6.27 7.50 -27.88
N GLY A 179 -7.05 8.50 -27.43
CA GLY A 179 -8.48 8.36 -27.13
C GLY A 179 -8.81 7.78 -25.75
N PHE A 180 -7.84 7.50 -24.89
CA PHE A 180 -8.11 6.99 -23.54
C PHE A 180 -8.62 8.11 -22.62
N SER A 181 -9.81 7.93 -22.04
CA SER A 181 -10.31 8.76 -20.95
C SER A 181 -9.56 8.42 -19.64
N PRO A 182 -8.78 9.32 -19.02
CA PRO A 182 -8.00 9.00 -17.83
C PRO A 182 -8.90 8.59 -16.65
N ASP A 183 -8.56 7.47 -15.99
CA ASP A 183 -9.30 6.96 -14.84
C ASP A 183 -8.85 7.60 -13.51
N SER A 184 -9.49 7.20 -12.40
CA SER A 184 -9.15 7.70 -11.07
C SER A 184 -7.70 7.35 -10.63
N LYS A 185 -7.10 6.29 -11.17
CA LYS A 185 -5.70 5.91 -10.90
C LYS A 185 -4.73 6.76 -11.72
N ALA A 186 -5.01 6.95 -13.01
CA ALA A 186 -4.25 7.84 -13.88
C ALA A 186 -4.20 9.27 -13.31
N CYS A 187 -5.38 9.81 -12.96
CA CYS A 187 -5.52 11.12 -12.32
C CYS A 187 -4.73 11.19 -11.00
N ARG A 188 -4.81 10.14 -10.16
CA ARG A 188 -4.05 10.06 -8.91
C ARG A 188 -2.54 10.04 -9.13
N ALA A 189 -2.05 9.25 -10.09
CA ALA A 189 -0.62 9.11 -10.38
C ALA A 189 0.00 10.44 -10.81
N LEU A 190 -0.65 11.12 -11.77
CA LEU A 190 -0.22 12.44 -12.23
C LEU A 190 -0.26 13.47 -11.10
N VAL A 191 -1.41 13.62 -10.41
CA VAL A 191 -1.60 14.64 -9.37
C VAL A 191 -0.67 14.43 -8.19
N LEU A 192 -0.46 13.20 -7.73
CA LEU A 192 0.49 12.91 -6.65
C LEU A 192 1.94 13.19 -7.07
N GLY A 193 2.31 12.83 -8.31
CA GLY A 193 3.62 13.12 -8.87
C GLY A 193 3.93 14.61 -8.95
N LEU A 194 3.10 15.35 -9.69
CA LEU A 194 3.30 16.78 -9.94
C LEU A 194 3.19 17.61 -8.66
N CYS A 195 2.26 17.29 -7.73
CA CYS A 195 2.19 17.98 -6.43
C CYS A 195 3.39 17.67 -5.53
N ASN A 196 3.98 16.47 -5.59
CA ASN A 196 5.22 16.17 -4.87
C ASN A 196 6.39 16.96 -5.46
N GLY A 197 6.49 17.01 -6.79
CA GLY A 197 7.45 17.83 -7.54
C GLY A 197 7.22 19.35 -7.50
N GLY A 198 6.13 19.82 -6.87
CA GLY A 198 5.85 21.25 -6.67
C GLY A 198 5.06 21.94 -7.79
N MET A 199 4.82 21.30 -8.93
CA MET A 199 4.02 21.85 -10.04
C MET A 199 2.51 21.67 -9.80
N VAL A 200 2.04 22.13 -8.64
CA VAL A 200 0.64 22.00 -8.19
C VAL A 200 -0.33 22.67 -9.17
N ASP A 201 0.09 23.78 -9.79
CA ASP A 201 -0.69 24.54 -10.77
C ASP A 201 -0.97 23.70 -12.02
N LEU A 202 0.07 23.09 -12.59
CA LEU A 202 -0.02 22.19 -13.74
C LEU A 202 -0.81 20.91 -13.41
N ALA A 203 -0.63 20.37 -12.20
CA ALA A 203 -1.41 19.23 -11.70
C ALA A 203 -2.93 19.52 -11.69
N TYR A 204 -3.31 20.75 -11.30
CA TYR A 204 -4.69 21.20 -11.32
C TYR A 204 -5.17 21.51 -12.73
N GLU A 205 -4.38 22.17 -13.56
CA GLU A 205 -4.74 22.50 -14.94
C GLU A 205 -5.01 21.25 -15.80
N LEU A 206 -4.12 20.26 -15.75
CA LEU A 206 -4.26 19.01 -16.49
C LEU A 206 -5.43 18.14 -16.02
N THR A 207 -5.99 18.39 -14.82
CA THR A 207 -7.09 17.60 -14.26
C THR A 207 -8.42 18.34 -14.09
N VAL A 208 -8.46 19.68 -14.09
CA VAL A 208 -9.70 20.44 -13.81
C VAL A 208 -10.82 20.18 -14.83
N GLY A 209 -10.48 19.89 -16.09
CA GLY A 209 -11.46 19.44 -17.09
C GLY A 209 -12.07 18.08 -16.74
N ILE A 210 -11.25 17.15 -16.25
CA ILE A 210 -11.66 15.79 -15.86
C ILE A 210 -12.46 15.82 -14.54
N MET A 211 -12.06 16.66 -13.58
CA MET A 211 -12.78 16.91 -12.33
C MET A 211 -14.19 17.47 -12.54
N LYS A 212 -14.41 18.23 -13.63
CA LYS A 212 -15.72 18.73 -14.08
C LYS A 212 -16.50 17.73 -14.94
N GLY A 213 -15.85 16.65 -15.37
CA GLY A 213 -16.42 15.61 -16.22
C GLY A 213 -17.13 14.51 -15.45
N ARG A 214 -17.24 13.32 -16.06
CA ARG A 214 -17.92 12.15 -15.46
C ARG A 214 -17.04 11.35 -14.48
N VAL A 215 -15.74 11.64 -14.40
CA VAL A 215 -14.79 10.88 -13.59
C VAL A 215 -14.84 11.35 -12.13
N LYS A 216 -15.39 10.50 -11.25
CA LYS A 216 -15.45 10.80 -9.81
C LYS A 216 -14.05 10.67 -9.19
N PHE A 217 -13.48 11.81 -8.82
CA PHE A 217 -12.24 11.87 -8.04
C PHE A 217 -12.48 11.37 -6.62
N SER A 218 -11.53 10.61 -6.07
CA SER A 218 -11.57 10.20 -4.66
C SER A 218 -11.12 11.34 -3.75
N THR A 219 -11.54 11.31 -2.48
CA THR A 219 -11.11 12.23 -1.42
C THR A 219 -9.59 12.39 -1.35
N GLU A 220 -8.84 11.31 -1.65
CA GLU A 220 -7.38 11.33 -1.66
C GLU A 220 -6.79 12.27 -2.71
N ILE A 221 -7.36 12.34 -3.93
CA ILE A 221 -6.86 13.24 -4.99
C ILE A 221 -7.14 14.70 -4.63
N TYR A 222 -8.32 15.00 -4.07
CA TYR A 222 -8.63 16.33 -3.54
C TYR A 222 -7.66 16.71 -2.39
N ASN A 223 -7.39 15.78 -1.46
CA ASN A 223 -6.45 16.02 -0.36
C ASN A 223 -5.02 16.30 -0.84
N VAL A 224 -4.56 15.63 -1.91
CA VAL A 224 -3.25 15.91 -2.53
C VAL A 224 -3.22 17.31 -3.16
N LEU A 225 -4.25 17.72 -3.91
CA LEU A 225 -4.34 19.08 -4.46
C LEU A 225 -4.40 20.14 -3.36
N ILE A 226 -5.24 19.95 -2.34
CA ILE A 226 -5.38 20.86 -1.20
C ILE A 226 -4.04 20.99 -0.45
N SER A 227 -3.35 19.87 -0.19
CA SER A 227 -2.02 19.85 0.44
C SER A 227 -0.96 20.55 -0.42
N GLY A 228 -0.99 20.33 -1.74
CA GLY A 228 -0.14 21.04 -2.70
C GLY A 228 -0.35 22.55 -2.65
N PHE A 229 -1.60 23.02 -2.74
CA PHE A 229 -1.91 24.45 -2.74
C PHE A 229 -1.57 25.12 -1.40
N CYS A 230 -1.74 24.43 -0.27
CA CYS A 230 -1.20 24.85 1.01
C CYS A 230 0.34 24.96 0.97
N ARG A 231 1.07 23.95 0.47
CA ARG A 231 2.55 23.97 0.39
C ARG A 231 3.13 25.12 -0.45
N ILE A 232 2.36 25.67 -1.40
CA ILE A 232 2.75 26.86 -2.18
C ILE A 232 2.06 28.17 -1.70
N GLY A 233 1.48 28.18 -0.49
CA GLY A 233 0.90 29.37 0.15
C GLY A 233 -0.46 29.82 -0.38
N ARG A 234 -1.07 29.11 -1.34
CA ARG A 234 -2.30 29.52 -2.03
C ARG A 234 -3.56 28.88 -1.45
N VAL A 235 -3.85 29.29 -0.22
CA VAL A 235 -4.97 28.84 0.62
C VAL A 235 -6.33 29.10 -0.03
N ASP A 236 -6.43 30.15 -0.83
CA ASP A 236 -7.60 30.51 -1.64
C ASP A 236 -8.01 29.35 -2.56
N LYS A 237 -7.06 28.78 -3.32
CA LYS A 237 -7.31 27.65 -4.20
C LYS A 237 -7.55 26.37 -3.41
N ALA A 238 -6.81 26.15 -2.31
CA ALA A 238 -7.04 25.00 -1.42
C ALA A 238 -8.48 24.97 -0.85
N GLN A 239 -8.99 26.12 -0.38
CA GLN A 239 -10.34 26.26 0.16
C GLN A 239 -11.42 26.22 -0.94
N ALA A 240 -11.13 26.76 -2.13
CA ALA A 240 -12.00 26.64 -3.29
C ALA A 240 -12.16 25.17 -3.72
N ILE A 241 -11.06 24.40 -3.76
CA ILE A 241 -11.07 22.96 -4.08
C ILE A 241 -11.80 22.16 -3.02
N LYS A 242 -11.62 22.44 -1.72
CA LYS A 242 -12.42 21.84 -0.64
C LYS A 242 -13.92 22.13 -0.80
N THR A 243 -14.29 23.33 -1.24
CA THR A 243 -15.69 23.71 -1.46
C THR A 243 -16.28 23.06 -2.72
N TYR A 244 -15.45 22.88 -3.74
CA TYR A 244 -15.80 22.17 -4.98
C TYR A 244 -15.96 20.65 -4.77
N MET A 245 -15.16 20.07 -3.88
CA MET A 245 -15.21 18.68 -3.45
C MET A 245 -16.63 18.28 -2.96
N SER A 246 -17.19 18.98 -1.96
CA SER A 246 -18.58 18.75 -1.50
C SER A 246 -19.61 18.96 -2.61
N ARG A 247 -19.44 19.98 -3.48
CA ARG A 247 -20.35 20.24 -4.62
C ARG A 247 -20.39 19.07 -5.62
N ASN A 248 -19.30 18.33 -5.76
CA ASN A 248 -19.21 17.11 -6.57
C ASN A 248 -19.72 15.84 -5.84
N GLY A 249 -20.33 15.97 -4.66
CA GLY A 249 -20.84 14.85 -3.86
C GLY A 249 -19.74 14.01 -3.20
N CYS A 250 -18.59 14.62 -2.90
CA CYS A 250 -17.47 14.01 -2.18
C CYS A 250 -17.24 14.83 -0.90
N GLU A 251 -17.55 14.29 0.28
CA GLU A 251 -17.44 15.11 1.50
C GLU A 251 -16.00 15.14 2.06
N PRO A 252 -15.49 16.33 2.45
CA PRO A 252 -14.22 16.49 3.16
C PRO A 252 -14.13 15.61 4.40
N ASP A 253 -13.04 14.86 4.51
CA ASP A 253 -12.77 13.93 5.60
C ASP A 253 -11.85 14.52 6.69
N LEU A 254 -11.57 13.73 7.72
CA LEU A 254 -10.60 14.06 8.78
C LEU A 254 -9.25 14.51 8.20
N VAL A 255 -8.75 13.85 7.15
CA VAL A 255 -7.50 14.23 6.48
C VAL A 255 -7.64 15.60 5.79
N THR A 256 -8.75 15.87 5.11
CA THR A 256 -9.04 17.16 4.46
C THR A 256 -9.02 18.32 5.47
N TYR A 257 -9.57 18.10 6.66
CA TYR A 257 -9.51 19.10 7.74
C TYR A 257 -8.11 19.21 8.35
N ASN A 258 -7.43 18.10 8.61
CA ASN A 258 -6.07 18.09 9.19
C ASN A 258 -4.99 18.70 8.28
N VAL A 259 -5.11 18.57 6.95
CA VAL A 259 -4.20 19.24 5.98
C VAL A 259 -4.30 20.76 6.09
N LEU A 260 -5.52 21.31 6.04
CA LEU A 260 -5.76 22.75 6.16
C LEU A 260 -5.42 23.26 7.57
N LEU A 261 -5.74 22.48 8.61
CA LEU A 261 -5.43 22.83 9.99
C LEU A 261 -3.92 22.88 10.23
N ASN A 262 -3.16 21.94 9.67
CA ASN A 262 -1.70 21.98 9.75
C ASN A 262 -1.15 23.26 9.15
N TYR A 263 -1.59 23.63 7.94
CA TYR A 263 -1.16 24.86 7.29
C TYR A 263 -1.49 26.10 8.13
N CYS A 264 -2.74 26.26 8.57
CA CYS A 264 -3.13 27.43 9.39
C CYS A 264 -2.36 27.49 10.72
N CYS A 265 -2.00 26.36 11.32
CA CYS A 265 -1.21 26.32 12.57
C CYS A 265 0.29 26.51 12.34
N ASP A 266 0.83 26.13 11.18
CA ASP A 266 2.24 26.34 10.87
C ASP A 266 2.52 27.81 10.44
N GLU A 267 1.60 28.43 9.69
CA GLU A 267 1.59 29.86 9.29
C GLU A 267 0.95 30.82 10.33
N LEU A 268 0.68 30.34 11.56
CA LEU A 268 0.15 31.13 12.69
C LEU A 268 -1.23 31.82 12.47
N MET A 269 -2.00 31.40 11.46
CA MET A 269 -3.39 31.84 11.22
C MET A 269 -4.39 31.18 12.19
N LEU A 270 -4.19 31.39 13.49
CA LEU A 270 -4.84 30.62 14.56
C LEU A 270 -6.36 30.86 14.64
N GLU A 271 -6.83 32.05 14.32
CA GLU A 271 -8.25 32.40 14.31
C GLU A 271 -9.02 31.60 13.25
N GLU A 272 -8.43 31.40 12.06
CA GLU A 272 -8.97 30.51 11.02
C GLU A 272 -8.78 29.03 11.37
N ALA A 273 -7.71 28.66 12.08
CA ALA A 273 -7.52 27.29 12.59
C ALA A 273 -8.62 26.89 13.61
N GLU A 274 -8.93 27.75 14.58
CA GLU A 274 -10.04 27.54 15.51
C GLU A 274 -11.40 27.48 14.78
N LYS A 275 -11.61 28.35 13.79
CA LYS A 275 -12.84 28.39 12.96
C LYS A 275 -12.99 27.11 12.11
N LEU A 276 -11.88 26.55 11.63
CA LEU A 276 -11.83 25.27 10.92
C LEU A 276 -12.19 24.10 11.85
N MET A 277 -11.66 24.07 13.08
CA MET A 277 -12.04 23.09 14.11
C MET A 277 -13.54 23.19 14.46
N ARG A 278 -14.05 24.41 14.67
CA ARG A 278 -15.49 24.66 14.90
C ARG A 278 -16.36 24.23 13.71
N LYS A 279 -15.88 24.38 12.47
CA LYS A 279 -16.59 23.89 11.27
C LYS A 279 -16.58 22.36 11.20
N MET A 280 -15.45 21.72 11.53
CA MET A 280 -15.30 20.27 11.57
C MET A 280 -16.30 19.62 12.55
N GLU A 281 -16.34 20.10 13.80
CA GLU A 281 -17.30 19.64 14.83
C GLU A 281 -18.76 19.83 14.37
N ARG A 282 -19.08 20.96 13.71
CA ARG A 282 -20.43 21.22 13.15
C ARG A 282 -20.80 20.32 11.98
N SER A 283 -19.83 19.82 11.21
CA SER A 283 -20.06 18.81 10.17
C SER A 283 -20.10 17.36 10.70
N GLY A 284 -20.23 17.17 12.02
CA GLY A 284 -20.33 15.86 12.65
C GLY A 284 -19.01 15.10 12.79
N MET A 285 -17.90 15.66 12.32
CA MET A 285 -16.56 15.08 12.47
C MET A 285 -15.93 15.56 13.78
N GLN A 286 -15.54 14.61 14.63
CA GLN A 286 -14.81 14.93 15.85
C GLN A 286 -13.32 15.13 15.55
N PRO A 287 -12.70 16.26 15.97
CA PRO A 287 -11.26 16.41 15.94
C PRO A 287 -10.58 15.34 16.81
N ASP A 288 -9.50 14.77 16.29
CA ASP A 288 -8.71 13.72 16.92
C ASP A 288 -7.50 14.29 17.70
N GLY A 289 -6.72 13.41 18.34
CA GLY A 289 -5.50 13.80 19.06
C GLY A 289 -4.52 14.57 18.16
N TYR A 290 -4.38 14.17 16.89
CA TYR A 290 -3.58 14.90 15.90
C TYR A 290 -4.11 16.32 15.67
N SER A 291 -5.43 16.47 15.46
CA SER A 291 -6.10 17.76 15.25
C SER A 291 -5.78 18.74 16.38
N TYR A 292 -6.00 18.32 17.62
CA TYR A 292 -5.73 19.17 18.78
C TYR A 292 -4.23 19.39 19.03
N ASN A 293 -3.37 18.37 18.87
CA ASN A 293 -1.91 18.54 18.99
C ASN A 293 -1.34 19.53 17.96
N LYS A 294 -1.91 19.60 16.75
CA LYS A 294 -1.54 20.63 15.76
C LYS A 294 -1.96 22.04 16.20
N LEU A 295 -3.17 22.22 16.70
CA LEU A 295 -3.63 23.51 17.20
C LEU A 295 -2.85 23.95 18.45
N ILE A 296 -2.54 23.03 19.37
CA ILE A 296 -1.65 23.26 20.51
C ILE A 296 -0.26 23.70 20.04
N LYS A 297 0.36 23.00 19.07
CA LYS A 297 1.65 23.40 18.51
C LYS A 297 1.61 24.81 17.90
N GLY A 298 0.54 25.18 17.20
CA GLY A 298 0.35 26.52 16.65
C GLY A 298 0.18 27.59 17.74
N LEU A 299 -0.65 27.33 18.76
CA LEU A 299 -0.83 28.22 19.92
C LEU A 299 0.48 28.42 20.68
N CYS A 300 1.26 27.35 20.88
CA CYS A 300 2.59 27.40 21.48
C CYS A 300 3.59 28.22 20.63
N LYS A 301 3.67 28.00 19.31
CA LYS A 301 4.49 28.82 18.39
C LYS A 301 4.17 30.32 18.51
N ALA A 302 2.89 30.67 18.65
CA ALA A 302 2.44 32.06 18.81
C ALA A 302 2.55 32.60 20.26
N ASN A 303 3.25 31.90 21.16
CA ASN A 303 3.39 32.22 22.59
C ASN A 303 2.04 32.33 23.36
N ARG A 304 0.95 31.76 22.84
CA ARG A 304 -0.38 31.72 23.46
C ARG A 304 -0.55 30.48 24.35
N VAL A 305 0.46 30.17 25.17
CA VAL A 305 0.59 28.88 25.87
C VAL A 305 -0.56 28.62 26.86
N ASP A 306 -1.12 29.66 27.48
CA ASP A 306 -2.30 29.53 28.34
C ASP A 306 -3.54 29.03 27.58
N LYS A 307 -3.75 29.48 26.33
CA LYS A 307 -4.82 28.93 25.48
C LYS A 307 -4.55 27.48 25.10
N ALA A 308 -3.30 27.09 24.90
CA ALA A 308 -2.92 25.70 24.59
C ALA A 308 -3.21 24.77 25.78
N TYR A 309 -2.86 25.19 27.01
CA TYR A 309 -3.18 24.45 28.24
C TYR A 309 -4.69 24.36 28.47
N MET A 310 -5.43 25.47 28.33
CA MET A 310 -6.90 25.46 28.44
C MET A 310 -7.58 24.61 27.36
N LEU A 311 -6.97 24.44 26.18
CA LEU A 311 -7.45 23.53 25.14
C LEU A 311 -7.20 22.05 25.48
N MET A 312 -6.07 21.73 26.09
CA MET A 312 -5.78 20.39 26.61
C MET A 312 -6.83 19.97 27.65
N VAL A 313 -6.96 20.74 28.73
CA VAL A 313 -7.85 20.44 29.86
C VAL A 313 -9.33 20.39 29.42
N ASN A 314 -9.84 21.47 28.83
CA ASN A 314 -11.29 21.60 28.58
C ASN A 314 -11.80 20.83 27.35
N LYS A 315 -10.92 20.22 26.53
CA LYS A 315 -11.34 19.52 25.29
C LYS A 315 -10.64 18.18 25.04
N MET A 316 -9.35 18.03 25.34
CA MET A 316 -8.64 16.78 25.09
C MET A 316 -8.80 15.77 26.23
N GLU A 317 -8.65 16.20 27.48
CA GLU A 317 -8.79 15.30 28.65
C GLU A 317 -10.20 14.72 28.74
N VAL A 318 -11.21 15.57 28.61
CA VAL A 318 -12.64 15.19 28.57
C VAL A 318 -12.96 14.20 27.44
N LYS A 319 -12.17 14.19 26.35
CA LYS A 319 -12.30 13.25 25.23
C LYS A 319 -11.34 12.04 25.31
N GLY A 320 -10.44 11.97 26.31
CA GLY A 320 -9.40 10.95 26.41
C GLY A 320 -8.33 11.03 25.30
N LEU A 321 -8.07 12.22 24.76
CA LEU A 321 -7.21 12.45 23.58
C LEU A 321 -5.81 12.99 23.90
N VAL A 322 -5.48 13.20 25.17
CA VAL A 322 -4.15 13.68 25.59
C VAL A 322 -3.13 12.55 25.49
N ASP A 323 -2.02 12.83 24.81
CA ASP A 323 -0.92 11.89 24.62
C ASP A 323 0.44 12.50 25.05
N VAL A 324 1.50 11.71 24.89
CA VAL A 324 2.89 12.12 25.17
C VAL A 324 3.28 13.37 24.37
N VAL A 325 2.77 13.52 23.14
CA VAL A 325 3.05 14.67 22.26
C VAL A 325 2.33 15.92 22.75
N THR A 326 1.12 15.81 23.31
CA THR A 326 0.39 16.92 23.94
C THR A 326 1.21 17.54 25.07
N TYR A 327 1.58 16.72 26.06
CA TYR A 327 2.37 17.17 27.22
C TYR A 327 3.73 17.75 26.78
N ASN A 328 4.51 17.00 26.00
CA ASN A 328 5.84 17.44 25.56
C ASN A 328 5.78 18.76 24.77
N THR A 329 4.73 19.01 23.99
CA THR A 329 4.58 20.27 23.24
C THR A 329 4.33 21.46 24.14
N ILE A 330 3.46 21.33 25.16
CA ILE A 330 3.16 22.43 26.10
C ILE A 330 4.32 22.65 27.09
N ILE A 331 4.91 21.58 27.63
CA ILE A 331 6.03 21.67 28.58
C ILE A 331 7.24 22.36 27.91
N ARG A 332 7.57 22.01 26.66
CA ARG A 332 8.63 22.70 25.90
C ARG A 332 8.32 24.19 25.74
N ALA A 333 7.09 24.53 25.32
CA ALA A 333 6.69 25.94 25.14
C ALA A 333 6.74 26.74 26.46
N LEU A 334 6.42 26.12 27.60
CA LEU A 334 6.59 26.73 28.91
C LEU A 334 8.08 26.91 29.28
N CYS A 335 8.98 26.00 28.89
CA CYS A 335 10.43 26.16 29.09
C CYS A 335 11.04 27.24 28.19
N GLU A 336 10.55 27.36 26.96
CA GLU A 336 10.90 28.44 26.02
C GLU A 336 10.45 29.79 26.60
N ALA A 337 9.17 29.92 27.00
CA ALA A 337 8.56 31.12 27.59
C ALA A 337 8.92 31.39 29.07
N TYR A 338 10.02 30.84 29.60
CA TYR A 338 10.52 31.03 30.98
C TYR A 338 9.56 30.63 32.12
N GLY A 339 8.47 29.91 31.82
CA GLY A 339 7.45 29.41 32.75
C GLY A 339 7.86 28.15 33.52
N THR A 340 9.14 28.02 33.92
CA THR A 340 9.76 26.77 34.39
C THR A 340 8.98 26.03 35.49
N ARG A 341 8.37 26.75 36.45
CA ARG A 341 7.54 26.14 37.51
C ARG A 341 6.26 25.49 36.96
N ARG A 342 5.62 26.10 35.96
CA ARG A 342 4.44 25.53 35.29
C ARG A 342 4.81 24.33 34.43
N ALA A 343 5.96 24.39 33.75
CA ALA A 343 6.50 23.26 33.00
C ALA A 343 6.76 22.04 33.91
N TYR A 344 7.34 22.25 35.09
CA TYR A 344 7.59 21.19 36.07
C TYR A 344 6.27 20.61 36.64
N ASN A 345 5.33 21.46 37.07
CA ASN A 345 4.03 20.98 37.56
C ASN A 345 3.29 20.09 36.53
N LEU A 346 3.31 20.50 35.26
CA LEU A 346 2.70 19.77 34.15
C LEU A 346 3.43 18.44 33.83
N PHE A 347 4.73 18.36 34.11
CA PHE A 347 5.51 17.13 34.00
C PHE A 347 5.24 16.14 35.16
N GLU A 348 4.98 16.64 36.38
CA GLU A 348 4.47 15.78 37.46
C GLU A 348 3.05 15.26 37.17
N GLU A 349 2.19 16.10 36.61
CA GLU A 349 0.82 15.75 36.20
C GLU A 349 0.81 14.63 35.15
N MET A 350 1.62 14.77 34.10
CA MET A 350 1.88 13.73 33.09
C MET A 350 2.21 12.37 33.73
N GLY A 351 3.11 12.36 34.72
CA GLY A 351 3.49 11.17 35.48
C GLY A 351 2.37 10.61 36.35
N ARG A 352 1.56 11.46 37.00
CA ARG A 352 0.40 11.04 37.82
C ARG A 352 -0.72 10.43 36.98
N VAL A 353 -0.91 10.90 35.74
CA VAL A 353 -1.86 10.34 34.76
C VAL A 353 -1.33 9.02 34.15
N GLY A 354 -0.08 8.64 34.43
CA GLY A 354 0.52 7.39 33.94
C GLY A 354 1.03 7.45 32.50
N ILE A 355 1.17 8.66 31.95
CA ILE A 355 1.69 8.89 30.59
C ILE A 355 3.21 9.01 30.68
N LEU A 356 3.93 8.06 30.10
CA LEU A 356 5.39 7.99 30.19
C LEU A 356 6.07 8.97 29.22
N PRO A 357 7.06 9.77 29.66
CA PRO A 357 7.88 10.59 28.76
C PRO A 357 8.72 9.76 27.78
N ASP A 358 8.88 10.26 26.56
CA ASP A 358 9.62 9.57 25.50
C ASP A 358 11.10 9.33 25.85
N SER A 359 11.50 8.07 25.93
CA SER A 359 12.89 7.58 25.91
C SER A 359 13.84 7.92 27.08
N SER A 360 13.42 8.67 28.11
CA SER A 360 14.36 9.18 29.15
C SER A 360 14.00 8.84 30.62
N SER A 361 13.60 7.59 30.92
CA SER A 361 13.21 7.15 32.27
C SER A 361 14.29 7.33 33.35
N ASP A 362 15.57 7.40 32.99
CA ASP A 362 16.67 7.63 33.94
C ASP A 362 17.07 9.10 34.07
N LEU A 363 16.72 9.98 33.12
CA LEU A 363 16.74 11.42 33.35
C LEU A 363 15.51 11.88 34.16
N TRP A 364 14.36 11.22 34.02
CA TRP A 364 13.18 11.47 34.86
C TRP A 364 13.53 11.37 36.35
N LYS A 365 14.26 10.33 36.76
CA LYS A 365 14.78 10.19 38.14
C LYS A 365 15.72 11.33 38.54
N LYS A 366 16.67 11.73 37.68
CA LYS A 366 17.61 12.82 37.97
C LYS A 366 16.91 14.18 38.11
N ALA A 367 16.00 14.50 37.20
CA ALA A 367 15.22 15.74 37.21
C ALA A 367 14.32 15.79 38.45
N HIS A 368 13.63 14.69 38.79
CA HIS A 368 12.79 14.60 39.99
C HIS A 368 13.60 14.75 41.28
N TYR A 369 14.78 14.13 41.38
CA TYR A 369 15.66 14.27 42.55
C TYR A 369 16.20 15.70 42.70
N SER A 370 16.64 16.32 41.60
CA SER A 370 17.14 17.70 41.58
C SER A 370 16.05 18.73 41.92
N ALA A 371 14.84 18.56 41.38
CA ALA A 371 13.71 19.45 41.67
C ALA A 371 13.24 19.32 43.13
N HIS A 372 13.21 18.11 43.70
CA HIS A 372 12.81 17.89 45.09
C HIS A 372 13.82 18.52 46.08
N LEU A 373 15.11 18.56 45.75
CA LEU A 373 16.15 19.26 46.50
C LEU A 373 16.02 20.80 46.44
N VAL A 374 15.43 21.35 45.38
CA VAL A 374 15.13 22.79 45.28
C VAL A 374 13.84 23.13 46.02
N ALA A 375 12.79 22.31 45.91
CA ALA A 375 11.50 22.51 46.58
C ALA A 375 11.57 22.45 48.11
N THR A 376 12.61 21.83 48.67
CA THR A 376 12.82 21.69 50.13
C THR A 376 13.79 22.73 50.72
N ARG A 377 14.37 23.61 49.90
CA ARG A 377 15.30 24.68 50.35
C ARG A 377 14.72 26.07 50.11
N ASP A 378 13.60 26.36 50.77
CA ASP A 378 13.00 27.69 50.80
C ASP A 378 13.77 28.62 51.76
N SER A 379 14.99 29.01 51.34
CA SER A 379 15.80 30.03 52.00
C SER A 379 16.38 30.98 50.97
N ARG A 380 16.37 32.27 51.32
CA ARG A 380 16.51 33.39 50.37
C ARG A 380 17.90 33.40 49.69
N ALA A 381 17.92 33.82 48.42
CA ALA A 381 19.08 34.20 47.60
C ALA A 381 19.79 33.16 46.68
N ASN A 382 19.07 32.44 45.81
CA ASN A 382 19.67 31.98 44.52
C ASN A 382 18.73 31.85 43.29
N CYS A 383 17.60 32.56 43.29
CA CYS A 383 16.47 32.34 42.36
C CYS A 383 16.72 32.65 40.86
N LYS A 384 17.89 33.18 40.47
CA LYS A 384 18.26 33.35 39.04
C LYS A 384 19.00 32.13 38.50
N VAL A 385 20.07 31.67 39.16
CA VAL A 385 20.91 30.55 38.69
C VAL A 385 20.12 29.24 38.61
N GLN A 386 19.32 28.96 39.65
CA GLN A 386 18.49 27.75 39.73
C GLN A 386 17.41 27.66 38.63
N LYS A 387 16.91 28.81 38.14
CA LYS A 387 15.96 28.83 37.00
C LYS A 387 16.63 28.42 35.69
N SER A 388 17.90 28.78 35.49
CA SER A 388 18.70 28.30 34.36
C SER A 388 18.97 26.80 34.47
N GLU A 389 19.36 26.28 35.64
CA GLU A 389 19.66 24.86 35.84
C GLU A 389 18.45 23.96 35.57
N ILE A 390 17.28 24.27 36.15
CA ILE A 390 16.05 23.50 35.91
C ILE A 390 15.60 23.64 34.44
N ARG A 391 15.80 24.81 33.82
CA ARG A 391 15.52 25.01 32.38
C ARG A 391 16.47 24.17 31.51
N ILE A 392 17.76 24.09 31.83
CA ILE A 392 18.73 23.24 31.14
C ILE A 392 18.31 21.78 31.26
N LEU A 393 18.06 21.27 32.47
CA LEU A 393 17.64 19.88 32.69
C LEU A 393 16.33 19.51 31.96
N LEU A 394 15.33 20.41 31.93
CA LEU A 394 14.10 20.19 31.15
C LEU A 394 14.33 20.27 29.64
N LEU A 395 15.22 21.14 29.15
CA LEU A 395 15.58 21.21 27.73
C LEU A 395 16.40 20.00 27.29
N GLU A 396 17.34 19.49 28.10
CA GLU A 396 18.11 18.26 27.84
C GLU A 396 17.20 17.01 27.80
N VAL A 397 16.14 16.98 28.62
CA VAL A 397 15.11 15.93 28.58
C VAL A 397 14.24 16.02 27.32
N LEU A 398 13.94 17.23 26.83
CA LEU A 398 12.98 17.46 25.74
C LEU A 398 13.62 17.68 24.35
N ILE A 399 14.94 17.83 24.26
CA ILE A 399 15.66 18.10 23.01
C ILE A 399 16.78 17.09 22.79
N LYS A 400 16.45 16.01 22.07
CA LYS A 400 17.35 15.47 21.06
C LYS A 400 16.97 16.06 19.70
N PRO A 401 17.90 16.65 18.93
CA PRO A 401 17.60 17.08 17.57
C PRO A 401 17.34 15.85 16.69
N SER A 402 16.17 15.83 16.03
CA SER A 402 15.97 14.97 14.87
C SER A 402 16.82 15.50 13.70
N SER A 403 17.43 14.59 12.95
CA SER A 403 18.47 14.96 11.98
C SER A 403 17.92 15.70 10.76
N SER A 404 18.44 16.92 10.59
CA SER A 404 18.68 17.61 9.30
C SER A 404 17.52 17.73 8.29
N SER A 405 17.01 18.94 8.12
CA SER A 405 16.74 19.48 6.77
C SER A 405 17.03 20.98 6.71
N SER A 406 17.56 21.43 5.57
CA SER A 406 17.80 22.84 5.15
C SER A 406 18.54 23.79 6.11
N ALA A 407 19.80 24.10 5.77
CA ALA A 407 20.41 25.42 5.99
C ALA A 407 21.20 25.83 4.73
N THR A 408 21.19 27.14 4.45
CA THR A 408 21.56 27.81 3.20
C THR A 408 23.02 27.72 2.73
N LYS A 409 23.18 27.95 1.41
CA LYS A 409 24.40 28.31 0.67
C LYS A 409 25.43 29.14 1.47
N LEU A 410 26.72 28.86 1.26
CA LEU A 410 27.75 29.89 1.15
C LEU A 410 28.94 29.40 0.28
N ASN A 411 29.64 30.32 -0.38
CA ASN A 411 30.81 30.00 -1.24
C ASN A 411 32.10 29.93 -0.41
N SER A 412 33.08 29.11 -0.82
CA SER A 412 34.46 29.55 -1.12
C SER A 412 35.45 28.44 -1.52
N SER A 413 36.29 28.76 -2.51
CA SER A 413 37.67 28.30 -2.82
C SER A 413 38.24 26.95 -2.33
N ASN A 414 38.69 26.16 -3.32
CA ASN A 414 39.85 25.25 -3.27
C ASN A 414 41.13 25.98 -2.78
N PRO A 415 42.14 25.30 -2.16
CA PRO A 415 43.29 24.82 -2.97
C PRO A 415 44.07 23.56 -2.48
N PHE A 416 44.79 22.91 -3.43
CA PHE A 416 46.17 22.35 -3.42
C PHE A 416 46.86 21.86 -2.10
N PHE A 417 47.78 20.86 -2.06
CA PHE A 417 48.21 19.70 -2.91
C PHE A 417 49.37 18.95 -2.17
N PHE A 418 49.74 17.70 -2.56
CA PHE A 418 51.02 16.99 -2.22
C PHE A 418 51.33 16.66 -0.72
N THR A 419 52.26 15.75 -0.29
CA THR A 419 53.08 14.70 -0.94
C THR A 419 53.40 13.51 0.01
N THR A 420 53.85 12.40 -0.59
CA THR A 420 54.54 11.18 -0.09
C THR A 420 55.55 11.25 1.08
N SER A 421 55.63 10.16 1.87
CA SER A 421 56.90 9.48 2.28
C SER A 421 56.66 8.11 2.95
N SER A 422 57.63 7.19 2.94
CA SER A 422 57.54 5.83 3.53
C SER A 422 58.79 5.45 4.40
N PRO A 423 59.16 4.16 4.67
CA PRO A 423 59.36 3.55 6.00
C PRO A 423 60.89 3.41 6.35
N PRO A 424 61.46 2.42 7.12
CA PRO A 424 60.98 1.29 7.97
C PRO A 424 61.58 1.41 9.42
N PRO A 425 62.22 0.43 10.14
CA PRO A 425 62.25 -1.05 10.13
C PRO A 425 62.21 -1.80 11.52
N THR A 426 62.04 -3.15 11.48
CA THR A 426 62.52 -4.19 12.47
C THR A 426 62.05 -4.16 13.94
N ALA A 427 61.96 -5.25 14.73
CA ALA A 427 61.92 -6.74 14.57
C ALA A 427 61.23 -7.31 15.86
N THR A 428 60.77 -8.56 16.02
CA THR A 428 61.44 -9.89 16.00
C THR A 428 60.43 -11.07 15.96
N GLN A 429 60.90 -12.32 15.92
CA GLN A 429 60.15 -13.61 15.91
C GLN A 429 60.71 -14.58 16.99
N PRO A 430 60.26 -15.85 17.24
CA PRO A 430 59.90 -16.95 16.30
C PRO A 430 58.51 -17.60 16.68
N LEU A 431 58.14 -18.91 16.62
CA LEU A 431 58.78 -20.21 16.31
C LEU A 431 57.73 -21.34 16.01
N ASN A 432 57.90 -22.10 14.91
CA ASN A 432 57.42 -23.49 14.61
C ASN A 432 55.90 -23.86 14.74
N SER A 433 55.35 -24.88 14.05
CA SER A 433 55.92 -26.01 13.27
C SER A 433 55.12 -26.37 11.98
N HIS A 434 55.64 -27.31 11.18
CA HIS A 434 55.08 -27.81 9.90
C HIS A 434 55.23 -29.35 9.82
N PRO A 435 54.50 -30.08 8.95
CA PRO A 435 55.13 -30.54 7.69
C PRO A 435 54.21 -30.80 6.45
N MET A 436 54.74 -30.48 5.24
CA MET A 436 54.72 -31.29 3.98
C MET A 436 53.38 -31.72 3.31
N TYR A 437 53.24 -32.02 1.99
CA TYR A 437 54.00 -31.87 0.71
C TYR A 437 53.09 -32.37 -0.45
N ARG A 438 53.30 -32.16 -1.77
CA ARG A 438 54.15 -31.27 -2.61
C ARG A 438 53.58 -31.25 -4.05
N HIS A 439 54.03 -30.34 -4.91
CA HIS A 439 53.98 -30.48 -6.39
C HIS A 439 55.40 -30.66 -6.95
N PRO A 440 55.54 -31.20 -8.18
CA PRO A 440 56.66 -30.90 -9.08
C PRO A 440 56.20 -30.33 -10.45
N GLU A 441 57.00 -29.43 -11.02
CA GLU A 441 56.91 -28.99 -12.42
C GLU A 441 58.09 -29.57 -13.21
N THR A 442 57.95 -29.75 -14.54
CA THR A 442 59.06 -29.71 -15.49
C THR A 442 58.57 -29.55 -16.94
N ASN A 443 59.28 -28.72 -17.71
CA ASN A 443 59.23 -28.56 -19.19
C ASN A 443 60.55 -29.21 -19.75
N PRO A 444 60.85 -29.31 -21.07
CA PRO A 444 60.28 -28.61 -22.23
C PRO A 444 60.08 -29.41 -23.56
N HIS A 445 59.62 -28.71 -24.60
CA HIS A 445 59.75 -28.99 -26.06
C HIS A 445 59.19 -30.29 -26.67
N PHE A 446 58.21 -30.16 -27.58
CA PHE A 446 58.37 -30.46 -29.02
C PHE A 446 57.15 -29.92 -29.84
N LEU A 447 57.40 -29.52 -31.09
CA LEU A 447 56.40 -29.28 -32.17
C LEU A 447 56.33 -30.57 -33.04
N PRO A 448 55.25 -30.90 -33.80
CA PRO A 448 54.79 -30.03 -34.90
C PRO A 448 53.33 -30.16 -35.44
N LEU A 449 53.02 -29.27 -36.41
CA LEU A 449 52.10 -29.39 -37.57
C LEU A 449 50.56 -29.39 -37.40
N GLU A 450 49.93 -28.66 -38.32
CA GLU A 450 48.49 -28.49 -38.55
C GLU A 450 47.97 -29.42 -39.66
N PRO A 451 46.65 -29.70 -39.70
CA PRO A 451 45.90 -30.01 -40.93
C PRO A 451 45.02 -28.81 -41.37
N PRO A 452 44.68 -28.68 -42.67
CA PRO A 452 44.30 -27.40 -43.28
C PRO A 452 42.81 -27.03 -43.23
N GLU A 453 42.53 -25.74 -43.42
CA GLU A 453 41.20 -25.19 -43.70
C GLU A 453 40.60 -25.69 -45.04
N GLN A 454 39.27 -25.70 -45.13
CA GLN A 454 38.54 -25.75 -46.41
C GLN A 454 37.40 -24.71 -46.43
N PRO A 455 37.02 -24.16 -47.60
CA PRO A 455 36.30 -22.88 -47.66
C PRO A 455 34.78 -23.01 -47.54
N TYR A 456 34.15 -22.07 -46.84
CA TYR A 456 32.69 -21.90 -46.86
C TYR A 456 32.23 -21.23 -48.15
N HIS A 457 31.44 -21.94 -48.96
CA HIS A 457 30.75 -21.37 -50.12
C HIS A 457 29.61 -20.42 -49.67
N LEU A 458 29.57 -19.20 -50.22
CA LEU A 458 28.38 -18.34 -50.13
C LEU A 458 27.28 -18.81 -51.10
N PRO A 459 26.00 -18.79 -50.70
CA PRO A 459 24.88 -18.77 -51.65
C PRO A 459 24.73 -17.37 -52.30
N PRO A 460 24.18 -17.27 -53.52
CA PRO A 460 24.20 -16.04 -54.31
C PRO A 460 23.13 -14.99 -53.92
N GLN A 461 23.43 -13.72 -54.17
CA GLN A 461 22.46 -12.61 -54.14
C GLN A 461 21.65 -12.53 -55.45
N PRO A 462 20.35 -12.20 -55.41
CA PRO A 462 19.60 -11.70 -56.57
C PRO A 462 19.92 -10.21 -56.85
N GLN A 463 19.81 -9.81 -58.12
CA GLN A 463 20.27 -8.52 -58.65
C GLN A 463 19.37 -7.31 -58.28
N HIS A 464 19.97 -6.11 -58.31
CA HIS A 464 19.28 -4.81 -58.32
C HIS A 464 18.89 -4.38 -59.75
N ASP A 465 17.79 -3.63 -59.89
CA ASP A 465 17.70 -2.30 -60.56
C ASP A 465 16.23 -1.87 -60.84
N PRO A 466 15.92 -0.57 -61.10
CA PRO A 466 16.70 0.66 -60.86
C PRO A 466 15.91 1.75 -60.05
N LEU A 467 16.47 2.96 -59.95
CA LEU A 467 16.01 4.07 -59.09
C LEU A 467 14.83 4.93 -59.62
N ILE A 468 14.18 5.64 -58.68
CA ILE A 468 13.51 6.94 -58.89
C ILE A 468 14.04 7.91 -57.79
N PRO A 469 14.39 9.18 -58.10
CA PRO A 469 15.18 10.04 -57.22
C PRO A 469 14.40 10.77 -56.11
N PRO A 470 15.09 11.26 -55.05
CA PRO A 470 14.47 12.00 -53.94
C PRO A 470 14.22 13.48 -54.27
N HIS A 471 13.17 14.07 -53.68
CA HIS A 471 12.97 15.51 -53.67
C HIS A 471 13.64 16.16 -52.45
N HIS A 472 14.38 17.24 -52.69
CA HIS A 472 14.85 18.15 -51.64
C HIS A 472 13.69 18.81 -50.90
N TYR A 473 13.94 19.15 -49.64
CA TYR A 473 13.17 20.17 -48.91
C TYR A 473 14.16 21.12 -48.23
N ASP A 474 14.15 22.39 -48.65
CA ASP A 474 14.87 23.49 -48.00
C ASP A 474 13.85 24.36 -47.22
N PRO A 475 14.27 25.08 -46.16
CA PRO A 475 13.37 25.84 -45.30
C PRO A 475 13.04 27.25 -45.83
N HIS A 476 12.20 27.95 -45.05
CA HIS A 476 11.75 29.35 -45.23
C HIS A 476 10.65 29.60 -46.28
N THR A 477 9.41 29.84 -45.80
CA THR A 477 8.88 31.23 -45.80
C THR A 477 7.69 31.45 -44.86
N SER A 478 7.51 32.71 -44.52
CA SER A 478 6.61 33.36 -43.56
C SER A 478 5.09 33.09 -43.65
N TYR A 479 4.44 33.20 -42.50
CA TYR A 479 3.00 33.39 -42.29
C TYR A 479 2.31 34.38 -43.25
N THR A 480 1.05 34.11 -43.60
CA THR A 480 -0.05 35.10 -43.60
C THR A 480 -1.38 34.39 -43.30
N VAL A 481 -2.31 35.07 -42.62
CA VAL A 481 -3.57 34.49 -42.10
C VAL A 481 -4.71 34.57 -43.10
N SER A 482 -5.53 33.50 -43.22
CA SER A 482 -6.91 33.63 -43.71
C SER A 482 -7.86 32.52 -43.22
N ARG A 483 -8.87 32.95 -42.46
CA ARG A 483 -10.23 32.39 -42.28
C ARG A 483 -10.39 30.86 -42.21
N LEU A 484 -10.51 30.35 -40.99
CA LEU A 484 -11.11 29.04 -40.69
C LEU A 484 -12.58 28.98 -41.12
N LEU A 485 -12.96 27.91 -41.81
CA LEU A 485 -14.34 27.40 -41.85
C LEU A 485 -14.60 26.52 -40.61
N PRO A 486 -15.84 26.43 -40.10
CA PRO A 486 -16.16 25.58 -38.95
C PRO A 486 -16.14 24.08 -39.32
N PRO A 487 -15.89 23.18 -38.35
CA PRO A 487 -15.86 21.73 -38.59
C PRO A 487 -17.24 21.16 -38.93
N PRO A 488 -17.30 20.03 -39.67
CA PRO A 488 -18.56 19.41 -40.11
C PRO A 488 -19.34 18.79 -38.95
N GLN A 489 -20.67 18.78 -39.07
CA GLN A 489 -21.57 18.10 -38.13
C GLN A 489 -21.64 16.58 -38.40
N PRO A 490 -21.88 15.74 -37.38
CA PRO A 490 -22.12 14.31 -37.54
C PRO A 490 -23.46 14.04 -38.26
N PRO A 491 -23.62 12.88 -38.94
CA PRO A 491 -24.74 12.62 -39.82
C PRO A 491 -26.08 12.42 -39.09
N GLN A 492 -27.15 12.93 -39.69
CA GLN A 492 -28.53 12.65 -39.29
C GLN A 492 -29.03 11.36 -39.94
N PHE A 493 -29.78 10.55 -39.20
CA PHE A 493 -30.65 9.51 -39.75
C PHE A 493 -32.11 9.93 -39.59
N GLN A 494 -32.86 9.95 -40.69
CA GLN A 494 -34.33 10.14 -40.67
C GLN A 494 -35.01 8.81 -40.39
N VAL A 495 -36.02 8.81 -39.50
CA VAL A 495 -37.05 7.77 -39.43
C VAL A 495 -38.38 8.41 -39.05
N ASP A 496 -39.33 8.36 -39.98
CA ASP A 496 -40.78 8.49 -39.80
C ASP A 496 -41.39 7.24 -40.49
N ASP A 497 -42.54 6.68 -40.12
CA ASP A 497 -43.69 7.21 -39.36
C ASP A 497 -44.44 6.03 -38.66
N ARG A 498 -45.45 6.36 -37.83
CA ARG A 498 -46.67 5.57 -37.47
C ARG A 498 -46.71 4.67 -36.23
N HIS A 499 -47.41 5.24 -35.24
CA HIS A 499 -48.60 4.71 -34.53
C HIS A 499 -48.53 4.32 -33.02
N PHE A 500 -48.89 5.31 -32.19
CA PHE A 500 -49.91 5.29 -31.11
C PHE A 500 -49.84 4.25 -29.93
N PRO A 501 -50.33 4.57 -28.71
CA PRO A 501 -50.23 5.86 -27.99
C PRO A 501 -50.11 5.77 -26.44
N VAL A 502 -50.28 6.94 -25.78
CA VAL A 502 -50.53 7.18 -24.34
C VAL A 502 -49.31 7.06 -23.41
N GLN A 503 -48.99 7.98 -22.50
CA GLN A 503 -49.10 9.45 -22.28
C GLN A 503 -48.62 9.67 -20.81
N PRO A 504 -48.36 10.90 -20.34
CA PRO A 504 -47.33 11.11 -19.30
C PRO A 504 -47.86 11.57 -17.94
N GLN A 505 -46.94 11.79 -16.99
CA GLN A 505 -47.07 12.91 -16.06
C GLN A 505 -45.73 13.70 -15.92
N PRO A 506 -45.78 14.99 -15.52
CA PRO A 506 -44.67 15.93 -15.71
C PRO A 506 -44.03 16.44 -14.41
N GLN A 507 -42.98 17.27 -14.53
CA GLN A 507 -42.60 18.22 -13.48
C GLN A 507 -42.48 19.66 -14.02
N SER A 508 -43.32 20.53 -13.46
CA SER A 508 -43.12 21.97 -13.17
C SER A 508 -42.15 22.82 -14.02
N GLN A 509 -42.69 23.85 -14.65
CA GLN A 509 -41.98 25.12 -14.91
C GLN A 509 -41.81 25.94 -13.60
N PRO A 510 -40.86 26.90 -13.54
CA PRO A 510 -40.65 27.78 -12.39
C PRO A 510 -41.61 28.99 -12.34
N GLN A 511 -41.59 29.71 -11.22
CA GLN A 511 -42.40 30.91 -10.94
C GLN A 511 -41.79 32.19 -11.52
N GLN A 512 -42.63 33.22 -11.69
CA GLN A 512 -42.23 34.63 -11.51
C GLN A 512 -43.41 35.48 -11.00
N ASP A 513 -43.12 36.67 -10.50
CA ASP A 513 -43.92 37.44 -9.53
C ASP A 513 -45.06 38.30 -10.13
N HIS A 514 -46.05 38.68 -9.31
CA HIS A 514 -46.23 40.08 -8.86
C HIS A 514 -47.36 40.25 -7.80
N GLN A 515 -47.42 41.44 -7.17
CA GLN A 515 -48.25 41.76 -6.00
C GLN A 515 -49.68 42.21 -6.36
N ASN A 516 -50.67 42.01 -5.46
CA ASN A 516 -51.22 43.11 -4.62
C ASN A 516 -52.39 42.72 -3.68
N GLN A 517 -52.67 43.61 -2.70
CA GLN A 517 -53.81 43.63 -1.75
C GLN A 517 -54.97 44.51 -2.29
N PRO A 518 -56.01 44.99 -1.52
CA PRO A 518 -56.51 44.65 -0.17
C PRO A 518 -58.06 44.49 -0.05
N SER A 519 -58.55 44.33 1.20
CA SER A 519 -59.91 44.59 1.79
C SER A 519 -60.54 43.35 2.46
N GLY A 520 -61.32 43.43 3.54
CA GLY A 520 -61.68 44.53 4.48
C GLY A 520 -62.36 43.96 5.76
N PRO A 521 -62.42 44.67 6.91
CA PRO A 521 -62.75 44.06 8.21
C PRO A 521 -64.15 44.39 8.78
N SER A 522 -64.62 43.64 9.80
CA SER A 522 -65.51 44.12 10.89
C SER A 522 -65.61 43.13 12.08
N GLN A 523 -65.95 43.66 13.26
CA GLN A 523 -66.30 42.95 14.51
C GLN A 523 -67.85 42.83 14.63
N LEU A 524 -68.51 42.07 15.54
CA LEU A 524 -68.50 42.16 17.01
C LEU A 524 -69.08 40.91 17.72
N GLN A 525 -68.51 40.60 18.89
CA GLN A 525 -69.13 40.00 20.11
C GLN A 525 -69.79 38.59 20.08
N ALA A 526 -70.15 38.12 21.29
CA ALA A 526 -70.54 36.76 21.72
C ALA A 526 -71.77 36.87 22.70
N PRO A 527 -72.29 35.86 23.45
CA PRO A 527 -71.73 34.52 23.77
C PRO A 527 -72.69 33.29 23.93
N SER A 528 -72.05 32.12 24.08
CA SER A 528 -72.34 30.95 24.97
C SER A 528 -73.58 30.01 24.86
N HIS A 529 -73.28 28.74 25.23
CA HIS A 529 -74.11 27.60 25.71
C HIS A 529 -74.77 26.57 24.74
N LEU A 530 -74.39 25.30 24.97
CA LEU A 530 -75.12 24.01 24.88
C LEU A 530 -76.07 23.73 23.68
N ASN A 531 -75.72 22.76 22.82
CA ASN A 531 -76.15 21.35 22.98
C ASN A 531 -75.69 20.38 21.85
N GLN A 532 -75.69 19.08 22.16
CA GLN A 532 -75.68 17.93 21.22
C GLN A 532 -77.16 17.41 21.03
N PRO A 533 -77.53 16.30 20.33
CA PRO A 533 -76.75 15.26 19.66
C PRO A 533 -77.19 14.93 18.19
N PRO A 534 -77.59 13.71 17.73
CA PRO A 534 -76.66 12.95 16.87
C PRO A 534 -77.23 12.29 15.57
N SER A 535 -76.30 11.73 14.79
CA SER A 535 -76.38 10.45 14.05
C SER A 535 -77.09 10.31 12.67
N SER A 536 -76.26 9.89 11.69
CA SER A 536 -76.45 8.72 10.80
C SER A 536 -76.80 8.89 9.29
N LEU A 537 -76.10 8.06 8.49
CA LEU A 537 -76.54 7.33 7.28
C LEU A 537 -77.14 8.08 6.06
N ARG A 538 -76.27 8.47 5.10
CA ARG A 538 -75.95 7.67 3.88
C ARG A 538 -74.92 8.37 2.98
N GLY A 539 -74.17 7.58 2.18
CA GLY A 539 -73.14 8.08 1.26
C GLY A 539 -73.50 7.93 -0.24
N PRO A 540 -72.79 8.65 -1.14
CA PRO A 540 -73.00 8.61 -2.60
C PRO A 540 -72.42 7.34 -3.27
N PRO A 541 -72.78 7.05 -4.55
CA PRO A 541 -72.59 5.72 -5.14
C PRO A 541 -71.15 5.39 -5.59
N ILE A 542 -70.82 4.10 -5.54
CA ILE A 542 -69.51 3.53 -5.86
C ILE A 542 -69.30 3.45 -7.38
N LYS A 543 -68.23 4.06 -7.91
CA LYS A 543 -67.74 3.81 -9.27
C LYS A 543 -66.96 2.48 -9.30
N LYS A 544 -67.35 1.55 -10.17
CA LYS A 544 -66.66 0.25 -10.35
C LYS A 544 -65.22 0.47 -10.83
N THR A 545 -64.25 0.10 -10.00
CA THR A 545 -62.83 0.02 -10.40
C THR A 545 -62.62 -1.15 -11.37
N ARG A 546 -61.79 -0.97 -12.39
CA ARG A 546 -61.51 -2.03 -13.38
C ARG A 546 -60.67 -3.14 -12.73
N PRO A 547 -61.02 -4.43 -12.90
CA PRO A 547 -60.37 -5.54 -12.18
C PRO A 547 -58.87 -5.65 -12.47
N PHE A 548 -58.44 -5.25 -13.66
CA PHE A 548 -57.02 -5.22 -14.06
C PHE A 548 -56.13 -4.42 -13.10
N ALA A 549 -56.61 -3.27 -12.59
CA ALA A 549 -55.83 -2.46 -11.65
C ALA A 549 -55.63 -3.15 -10.29
N TRP A 550 -56.62 -3.95 -9.86
CA TRP A 550 -56.52 -4.76 -8.65
C TRP A 550 -55.52 -5.91 -8.84
N PHE A 551 -55.53 -6.60 -9.99
CA PHE A 551 -54.52 -7.62 -10.31
C PHE A 551 -53.09 -7.05 -10.31
N VAL A 552 -52.85 -5.90 -10.94
CA VAL A 552 -51.53 -5.25 -10.93
C VAL A 552 -51.10 -4.90 -9.49
N ALA A 553 -51.99 -4.35 -8.66
CA ALA A 553 -51.70 -4.07 -7.26
C ALA A 553 -51.36 -5.34 -6.45
N VAL A 554 -52.07 -6.45 -6.69
CA VAL A 554 -51.77 -7.75 -6.08
C VAL A 554 -50.40 -8.29 -6.52
N PHE A 555 -50.05 -8.22 -7.80
CA PHE A 555 -48.72 -8.63 -8.27
C PHE A 555 -47.60 -7.77 -7.68
N CYS A 556 -47.78 -6.44 -7.58
CA CYS A 556 -46.82 -5.56 -6.91
C CYS A 556 -46.69 -5.89 -5.42
N ALA A 557 -47.80 -6.17 -4.71
CA ALA A 557 -47.76 -6.58 -3.31
C ALA A 557 -47.02 -7.92 -3.12
N LEU A 558 -47.29 -8.92 -3.97
CA LEU A 558 -46.60 -10.21 -3.95
C LEU A 558 -45.10 -10.07 -4.23
N PHE A 559 -44.70 -9.20 -5.18
CA PHE A 559 -43.29 -8.89 -5.45
C PHE A 559 -42.57 -8.31 -4.22
N TRP A 560 -43.17 -7.33 -3.54
CA TRP A 560 -42.61 -6.77 -2.31
C TRP A 560 -42.60 -7.79 -1.16
N ILE A 561 -43.62 -8.64 -1.03
CA ILE A 561 -43.63 -9.75 -0.05
C ILE A 561 -42.48 -10.72 -0.34
N ILE A 562 -42.22 -11.09 -1.61
CA ILE A 562 -41.10 -11.96 -1.99
C ILE A 562 -39.75 -11.30 -1.65
N ILE A 563 -39.57 -10.00 -1.88
CA ILE A 563 -38.36 -9.26 -1.49
C ILE A 563 -38.19 -9.23 0.03
N ILE A 564 -39.25 -8.92 0.78
CA ILE A 564 -39.21 -8.84 2.25
C ILE A 564 -38.93 -10.21 2.85
N VAL A 565 -39.65 -11.26 2.44
CA VAL A 565 -39.45 -12.64 2.91
C VAL A 565 -38.07 -13.16 2.49
N GLY A 566 -37.61 -12.89 1.27
CA GLY A 566 -36.27 -13.25 0.81
C GLY A 566 -35.17 -12.57 1.64
N GLY A 567 -35.30 -11.27 1.89
CA GLY A 567 -34.40 -10.51 2.75
C GLY A 567 -34.41 -11.01 4.21
N LEU A 568 -35.57 -11.38 4.73
CA LEU A 568 -35.75 -11.91 6.08
C LEU A 568 -35.17 -13.34 6.20
N ILE A 569 -35.29 -14.17 5.17
CA ILE A 569 -34.60 -15.47 5.07
C ILE A 569 -33.07 -15.27 5.03
N ILE A 570 -32.56 -14.33 4.23
CA ILE A 570 -31.13 -14.00 4.17
C ILE A 570 -30.63 -13.50 5.54
N LEU A 571 -31.42 -12.68 6.24
CA LEU A 571 -31.12 -12.19 7.59
C LEU A 571 -31.13 -13.33 8.62
N ILE A 572 -32.12 -14.22 8.60
CA ILE A 572 -32.16 -15.42 9.45
C ILE A 572 -30.94 -16.30 9.19
N VAL A 573 -30.58 -16.57 7.93
CA VAL A 573 -29.37 -17.32 7.58
C VAL A 573 -28.12 -16.61 8.12
N TYR A 574 -28.00 -15.29 7.94
CA TYR A 574 -26.87 -14.51 8.46
C TYR A 574 -26.76 -14.56 10.00
N LEU A 575 -27.88 -14.51 10.72
CA LEU A 575 -27.92 -14.57 12.18
C LEU A 575 -27.65 -15.99 12.71
N VAL A 576 -28.30 -17.02 12.14
CA VAL A 576 -28.14 -18.44 12.52
C VAL A 576 -26.74 -18.98 12.21
N PHE A 577 -26.08 -18.43 11.19
CA PHE A 577 -24.71 -18.79 10.79
C PHE A 577 -23.67 -17.70 11.10
N ARG A 578 -23.98 -16.71 11.97
CA ARG A 578 -23.10 -15.57 12.31
C ARG A 578 -21.67 -16.04 12.60
N PRO A 579 -20.69 -15.86 11.68
CA PRO A 579 -19.45 -16.62 11.79
C PRO A 579 -18.53 -15.99 12.84
N ARG A 580 -18.40 -16.66 13.99
CA ARG A 580 -17.37 -16.33 14.98
C ARG A 580 -16.01 -16.51 14.32
N SER A 581 -15.07 -15.60 14.53
CA SER A 581 -13.72 -15.75 13.99
C SER A 581 -13.06 -17.02 14.54
N PRO A 582 -12.31 -17.80 13.73
CA PRO A 582 -11.38 -18.78 14.28
C PRO A 582 -10.39 -18.07 15.22
N LYS A 583 -9.98 -18.74 16.30
CA LYS A 583 -8.97 -18.21 17.21
C LYS A 583 -7.60 -18.72 16.79
N PHE A 584 -6.62 -17.82 16.78
CA PHE A 584 -5.20 -18.11 16.70
C PHE A 584 -4.60 -18.03 18.11
N ASP A 585 -3.89 -19.07 18.51
CA ASP A 585 -3.18 -19.19 19.79
C ASP A 585 -1.87 -19.97 19.55
N ILE A 586 -0.92 -19.90 20.48
CA ILE A 586 0.36 -20.60 20.42
C ILE A 586 0.37 -21.66 21.52
N SER A 587 0.37 -22.95 21.18
CA SER A 587 0.37 -24.03 22.17
C SER A 587 1.70 -24.12 22.92
N SER A 588 2.82 -24.02 22.18
CA SER A 588 4.17 -23.97 22.72
C SER A 588 5.09 -23.16 21.79
N ALA A 589 6.24 -22.79 22.31
CA ALA A 589 7.35 -22.18 21.58
C ALA A 589 8.66 -22.69 22.18
N THR A 590 9.69 -22.92 21.35
CA THR A 590 11.04 -23.27 21.78
C THR A 590 12.07 -22.42 21.03
N LEU A 591 12.77 -21.56 21.77
CA LEU A 591 13.92 -20.80 21.28
C LEU A 591 15.15 -21.71 21.34
N ASN A 592 15.40 -22.46 20.26
CA ASN A 592 16.38 -23.54 20.21
C ASN A 592 17.82 -23.00 20.32
N ALA A 593 18.08 -21.86 19.69
CA ALA A 593 19.31 -21.10 19.79
C ALA A 593 19.03 -19.59 19.67
N ALA A 594 19.83 -18.77 20.35
CA ALA A 594 19.86 -17.32 20.18
C ALA A 594 21.21 -16.76 20.63
N TYR A 595 21.91 -16.07 19.73
CA TYR A 595 23.18 -15.39 20.04
C TYR A 595 23.39 -14.15 19.17
N LEU A 596 24.23 -13.24 19.65
CA LEU A 596 24.59 -12.00 18.98
C LEU A 596 26.01 -12.08 18.45
N ASP A 597 26.15 -12.37 17.16
CA ASP A 597 27.41 -12.26 16.45
C ASP A 597 27.83 -10.78 16.34
N MET A 598 29.14 -10.53 16.48
CA MET A 598 29.75 -9.20 16.64
C MET A 598 29.09 -8.28 17.71
N GLY A 599 28.22 -8.81 18.59
CA GLY A 599 27.45 -8.05 19.58
C GLY A 599 26.20 -7.32 19.04
N TYR A 600 25.84 -7.48 17.77
CA TYR A 600 24.67 -6.80 17.16
C TYR A 600 23.97 -7.57 16.03
N LEU A 601 24.58 -8.60 15.45
CA LEU A 601 23.96 -9.46 14.44
C LEU A 601 23.26 -10.64 15.12
N LEU A 602 21.93 -10.64 15.14
CA LEU A 602 21.16 -11.73 15.74
C LEU A 602 21.13 -12.96 14.82
N ASN A 603 21.62 -14.08 15.34
CA ASN A 603 21.35 -15.42 14.84
C ASN A 603 20.47 -16.13 15.88
N ALA A 604 19.26 -16.55 15.50
CA ALA A 604 18.34 -17.24 16.40
C ALA A 604 17.40 -18.18 15.65
N ASP A 605 17.03 -19.27 16.31
CA ASP A 605 16.15 -20.31 15.79
C ASP A 605 14.98 -20.54 16.75
N LEU A 606 13.75 -20.39 16.26
CA LEU A 606 12.52 -20.44 17.04
C LEU A 606 11.47 -21.34 16.36
N THR A 607 11.08 -22.42 17.04
CA THR A 607 9.95 -23.24 16.64
C THR A 607 8.69 -22.79 17.39
N LEU A 608 7.58 -22.57 16.66
CA LEU A 608 6.27 -22.28 17.25
C LEU A 608 5.25 -23.37 16.92
N LEU A 609 4.53 -23.85 17.92
CA LEU A 609 3.41 -24.79 17.76
C LEU A 609 2.10 -24.01 17.71
N ALA A 610 1.74 -23.46 16.55
CA ALA A 610 0.53 -22.65 16.39
C ALA A 610 -0.74 -23.51 16.41
N ASN A 611 -1.81 -22.99 17.03
CA ASN A 611 -3.08 -23.68 17.24
C ASN A 611 -4.25 -22.84 16.73
N PHE A 612 -4.94 -23.37 15.72
CA PHE A 612 -6.12 -22.75 15.11
C PHE A 612 -7.38 -23.51 15.54
N SER A 613 -8.20 -22.87 16.37
CA SER A 613 -9.49 -23.45 16.81
C SER A 613 -10.67 -22.78 16.11
N ASN A 614 -11.61 -23.60 15.62
CA ASN A 614 -12.82 -23.15 14.93
C ASN A 614 -14.04 -23.18 15.86
N PRO A 615 -14.49 -22.05 16.43
CA PRO A 615 -15.63 -22.02 17.35
C PRO A 615 -17.00 -22.24 16.67
N ASN A 616 -17.05 -22.36 15.34
CA ASN A 616 -18.30 -22.59 14.61
C ASN A 616 -18.53 -24.10 14.39
N LYS A 617 -19.37 -24.72 15.23
CA LYS A 617 -19.74 -26.15 15.10
C LYS A 617 -20.36 -26.53 13.74
N LYS A 618 -20.81 -25.57 12.93
CA LYS A 618 -21.51 -25.81 11.64
C LYS A 618 -20.64 -25.62 10.38
N VAL A 619 -19.50 -24.92 10.46
CA VAL A 619 -18.80 -24.34 9.29
C VAL A 619 -17.37 -24.90 9.14
N ARG A 620 -16.94 -25.25 7.92
CA ARG A 620 -15.52 -25.58 7.64
C ARG A 620 -14.74 -24.30 7.33
N VAL A 621 -13.55 -24.19 7.90
CA VAL A 621 -12.65 -23.04 7.69
C VAL A 621 -11.38 -23.52 7.01
N ASP A 622 -11.11 -23.04 5.79
CA ASP A 622 -9.83 -23.26 5.10
C ASP A 622 -8.90 -22.07 5.35
N VAL A 623 -7.72 -22.30 5.92
CA VAL A 623 -6.63 -21.31 5.91
C VAL A 623 -5.87 -21.51 4.60
N ARG A 624 -5.86 -20.48 3.75
CA ARG A 624 -5.36 -20.56 2.36
C ARG A 624 -3.97 -19.96 2.16
N TYR A 625 -3.52 -19.15 3.12
CA TYR A 625 -2.21 -18.52 3.18
C TYR A 625 -2.00 -18.06 4.62
N MET A 626 -0.79 -18.26 5.14
CA MET A 626 -0.44 -17.99 6.52
C MET A 626 0.98 -17.43 6.58
N VAL A 627 1.11 -16.24 7.13
CA VAL A 627 2.38 -15.58 7.44
C VAL A 627 2.42 -15.32 8.94
N VAL A 628 3.53 -15.64 9.60
CA VAL A 628 3.74 -15.40 11.02
C VAL A 628 5.05 -14.62 11.15
N ASN A 629 4.95 -13.34 11.48
CA ASN A 629 6.10 -12.46 11.67
C ASN A 629 6.49 -12.41 13.15
N LEU A 630 7.78 -12.61 13.44
CA LEU A 630 8.39 -12.49 14.75
C LEU A 630 9.07 -11.12 14.90
N TYR A 631 8.77 -10.43 16.01
CA TYR A 631 9.32 -9.12 16.34
C TYR A 631 9.97 -9.13 17.73
N PHE A 632 11.02 -8.32 17.90
CA PHE A 632 11.58 -7.93 19.19
C PHE A 632 11.60 -6.41 19.28
N GLU A 633 10.99 -5.84 20.32
CA GLU A 633 10.82 -4.39 20.53
C GLU A 633 10.33 -3.62 19.27
N GLY A 634 9.45 -4.25 18.48
CA GLY A 634 8.87 -3.69 17.26
C GLY A 634 9.69 -3.90 15.97
N ASN A 635 10.91 -4.41 16.05
CA ASN A 635 11.77 -4.73 14.90
C ASN A 635 11.42 -6.14 14.38
N LEU A 636 11.21 -6.31 13.08
CA LEU A 636 11.00 -7.63 12.46
C LEU A 636 12.33 -8.41 12.49
N ILE A 637 12.31 -9.65 12.97
CA ILE A 637 13.47 -10.56 12.95
C ILE A 637 13.23 -11.75 12.01
N ALA A 638 12.05 -12.36 12.08
CA ALA A 638 11.73 -13.59 11.35
C ALA A 638 10.37 -13.52 10.67
N THR A 639 10.22 -14.28 9.59
CA THR A 639 8.91 -14.60 9.00
C THR A 639 8.83 -16.10 8.74
N GLY A 640 7.89 -16.76 9.41
CA GLY A 640 7.48 -18.14 9.14
C GLY A 640 6.24 -18.20 8.25
N TYR A 641 6.13 -19.30 7.52
CA TYR A 641 4.98 -19.60 6.65
C TYR A 641 4.40 -20.97 7.02
N SER A 642 3.17 -21.26 6.59
CA SER A 642 2.56 -22.58 6.73
C SER A 642 1.69 -22.92 5.52
N ASP A 643 1.68 -24.19 5.14
CA ASP A 643 0.90 -24.71 4.02
C ASP A 643 -0.62 -24.56 4.21
N PRO A 644 -1.42 -24.52 3.13
CA PRO A 644 -2.87 -24.39 3.24
C PRO A 644 -3.55 -25.60 3.93
N PHE A 645 -4.12 -25.39 5.12
CA PHE A 645 -4.84 -26.42 5.88
C PHE A 645 -6.33 -26.08 6.08
N SER A 646 -7.11 -27.05 6.58
CA SER A 646 -8.52 -26.86 6.92
C SER A 646 -8.79 -27.23 8.37
N VAL A 647 -9.44 -26.32 9.10
CA VAL A 647 -9.97 -26.56 10.45
C VAL A 647 -11.41 -27.04 10.32
N MET A 648 -11.64 -28.28 10.73
CA MET A 648 -12.96 -28.91 10.73
C MET A 648 -13.85 -28.37 11.86
N ARG A 649 -15.10 -28.84 11.92
CA ARG A 649 -16.11 -28.42 12.92
C ARG A 649 -15.61 -28.72 14.34
N ALA A 650 -15.55 -27.71 15.20
CA ALA A 650 -15.16 -27.82 16.62
C ALA A 650 -13.74 -28.33 16.94
N ASN A 651 -12.95 -28.73 15.94
CA ASN A 651 -11.57 -29.18 16.14
C ASN A 651 -10.61 -28.00 16.26
N SER A 652 -9.51 -28.21 16.98
CA SER A 652 -8.24 -27.52 16.74
C SER A 652 -7.49 -28.16 15.56
N LYS A 653 -6.74 -27.35 14.81
CA LYS A 653 -5.62 -27.84 13.99
C LYS A 653 -4.36 -27.19 14.54
N ILE A 654 -3.39 -28.04 14.89
CA ILE A 654 -2.05 -27.63 15.26
C ILE A 654 -1.17 -27.64 14.01
N THR A 655 -0.29 -26.64 13.91
CA THR A 655 0.68 -26.44 12.82
C THR A 655 1.97 -25.88 13.38
N ASP A 656 3.07 -26.60 13.17
CA ASP A 656 4.42 -26.12 13.43
C ASP A 656 4.77 -24.97 12.47
N VAL A 657 5.47 -23.97 12.99
CA VAL A 657 6.01 -22.84 12.25
C VAL A 657 7.46 -22.65 12.70
N HIS A 658 8.38 -23.10 11.86
CA HIS A 658 9.82 -22.94 12.06
C HIS A 658 10.25 -21.55 11.60
N MET A 659 11.07 -20.86 12.38
CA MET A 659 11.56 -19.51 12.07
C MET A 659 13.04 -19.39 12.40
N VAL A 660 13.87 -19.52 11.38
CA VAL A 660 15.32 -19.28 11.46
C VAL A 660 15.60 -17.82 11.13
N THR A 661 16.54 -17.22 11.85
CA THR A 661 17.04 -15.87 11.63
C THR A 661 18.56 -15.91 11.62
N SER A 662 19.18 -15.24 10.65
CA SER A 662 20.63 -15.16 10.56
C SER A 662 21.07 -13.76 10.18
N GLN A 663 22.13 -13.29 10.84
CA GLN A 663 22.75 -11.98 10.68
C GLN A 663 21.76 -10.79 10.69
N VAL A 664 20.68 -10.88 11.47
CA VAL A 664 19.69 -9.79 11.56
C VAL A 664 20.29 -8.65 12.38
N ALA A 665 20.66 -7.57 11.71
CA ALA A 665 21.25 -6.39 12.34
C ALA A 665 20.25 -5.71 13.28
N LEU A 666 20.49 -5.84 14.58
CA LEU A 666 19.81 -5.07 15.62
C LEU A 666 20.54 -3.75 15.87
N SER A 667 19.80 -2.72 16.29
CA SER A 667 20.45 -1.52 16.84
C SER A 667 21.25 -1.89 18.09
N GLN A 668 22.33 -1.15 18.38
CA GLN A 668 23.16 -1.37 19.57
C GLN A 668 22.34 -1.32 20.88
N GLN A 669 21.23 -0.56 20.90
CA GLN A 669 20.30 -0.52 22.02
C GLN A 669 19.42 -1.78 22.11
N HIS A 670 18.94 -2.30 20.98
CA HIS A 670 18.14 -3.53 20.95
C HIS A 670 19.03 -4.77 21.22
N SER A 671 20.26 -4.82 20.71
CA SER A 671 21.18 -5.94 20.99
C SER A 671 21.58 -6.00 22.46
N GLN A 672 21.91 -4.86 23.09
CA GLN A 672 22.17 -4.81 24.54
C GLN A 672 20.96 -5.22 25.38
N ARG A 673 19.73 -4.86 24.98
CA ARG A 673 18.50 -5.28 25.68
C ARG A 673 18.22 -6.77 25.51
N LEU A 674 18.41 -7.31 24.30
CA LEU A 674 18.25 -8.74 24.05
C LEU A 674 19.29 -9.55 24.83
N ALA A 675 20.56 -9.11 24.86
CA ALA A 675 21.60 -9.72 25.68
C ALA A 675 21.23 -9.75 27.17
N ARG A 676 20.69 -8.65 27.72
CA ARG A 676 20.20 -8.60 29.10
C ARG A 676 19.01 -9.54 29.33
N GLN A 677 18.05 -9.62 28.40
CA GLN A 677 16.90 -10.51 28.51
C GLN A 677 17.32 -12.00 28.48
N MET A 678 18.21 -12.36 27.55
CA MET A 678 18.81 -13.71 27.49
C MET A 678 19.58 -14.04 28.79
N ALA A 679 20.38 -13.09 29.31
CA ALA A 679 21.09 -13.26 30.58
C ALA A 679 20.17 -13.36 31.81
N SER A 680 18.99 -12.70 31.79
CA SER A 680 17.94 -12.89 32.80
C SER A 680 17.10 -14.17 32.60
N GLY A 681 17.42 -14.98 31.60
CA GLY A 681 16.75 -16.26 31.33
C GLY A 681 15.36 -16.16 30.70
N ALA A 682 14.90 -14.97 30.30
CA ALA A 682 13.56 -14.76 29.74
C ALA A 682 13.54 -13.64 28.70
N VAL A 683 13.07 -13.95 27.49
CA VAL A 683 12.98 -13.02 26.34
C VAL A 683 11.52 -12.78 25.95
N LEU A 684 11.14 -11.52 25.83
CA LEU A 684 9.81 -11.11 25.37
C LEU A 684 9.80 -10.90 23.85
N LEU A 685 8.96 -11.67 23.15
CA LEU A 685 8.80 -11.63 21.70
C LEU A 685 7.35 -11.31 21.34
N GLU A 686 7.17 -10.56 20.25
CA GLU A 686 5.87 -10.18 19.71
C GLU A 686 5.65 -10.90 18.37
N ILE A 687 4.51 -11.55 18.21
CA ILE A 687 4.18 -12.35 17.02
C ILE A 687 2.93 -11.79 16.35
N LYS A 688 3.04 -11.44 15.06
CA LYS A 688 1.95 -10.92 14.23
C LYS A 688 1.65 -11.90 13.09
N GLY A 689 0.49 -12.54 13.15
CA GLY A 689 0.03 -13.51 12.16
C GLY A 689 -0.98 -12.91 11.18
N PHE A 690 -0.77 -13.10 9.89
CA PHE A 690 -1.66 -12.65 8.81
C PHE A 690 -2.15 -13.87 8.03
N PHE A 691 -3.46 -14.16 8.07
CA PHE A 691 -4.01 -15.40 7.52
C PHE A 691 -5.15 -15.14 6.54
N ARG A 692 -5.01 -15.58 5.29
CA ARG A 692 -6.10 -15.53 4.30
C ARG A 692 -7.03 -16.71 4.52
N THR A 693 -8.23 -16.45 5.01
CA THR A 693 -9.15 -17.46 5.53
C THR A 693 -10.40 -17.56 4.65
N ARG A 694 -10.92 -18.77 4.42
CA ARG A 694 -12.18 -19.01 3.71
C ARG A 694 -13.12 -19.86 4.55
N SER A 695 -14.28 -19.32 4.90
CA SER A 695 -15.38 -20.09 5.48
C SER A 695 -16.25 -20.67 4.36
N ASN A 696 -16.40 -21.98 4.34
CA ASN A 696 -17.26 -22.72 3.41
C ASN A 696 -18.60 -23.03 4.11
N LEU A 697 -19.64 -22.29 3.74
CA LEU A 697 -20.99 -22.36 4.32
C LEU A 697 -21.88 -23.26 3.44
N GLY A 698 -21.60 -24.56 3.48
CA GLY A 698 -22.18 -25.53 2.56
C GLY A 698 -21.52 -25.51 1.17
N SER A 699 -22.26 -25.94 0.16
CA SER A 699 -21.80 -26.00 -1.25
C SER A 699 -21.80 -24.63 -1.93
N PHE A 700 -22.85 -23.83 -1.71
CA PHE A 700 -23.16 -22.62 -2.48
C PHE A 700 -22.51 -21.33 -1.97
N LEU A 701 -22.33 -21.17 -0.64
CA LEU A 701 -21.81 -19.93 -0.05
C LEU A 701 -20.37 -20.10 0.43
N ARG A 702 -19.43 -19.36 -0.18
CA ARG A 702 -18.00 -19.35 0.17
C ARG A 702 -17.53 -17.94 0.43
N TYR A 703 -17.20 -17.62 1.67
CA TYR A 703 -16.81 -16.27 2.07
C TYR A 703 -15.33 -16.24 2.46
N THR A 704 -14.55 -15.32 1.88
CA THR A 704 -13.10 -15.20 2.09
C THR A 704 -12.80 -13.87 2.79
N TYR A 705 -11.92 -13.90 3.80
CA TYR A 705 -11.57 -12.78 4.66
C TYR A 705 -10.12 -12.89 5.12
N TRP A 706 -9.60 -11.82 5.71
CA TRP A 706 -8.34 -11.85 6.44
C TRP A 706 -8.60 -12.09 7.92
N LEU A 707 -7.65 -12.76 8.58
CA LEU A 707 -7.61 -12.94 10.02
C LEU A 707 -6.26 -12.40 10.49
N TYR A 708 -6.26 -11.62 11.56
CA TYR A 708 -5.06 -11.07 12.18
C TYR A 708 -4.88 -11.63 13.58
N GLY A 709 -3.80 -12.38 13.78
CA GLY A 709 -3.36 -12.87 15.08
C GLY A 709 -2.30 -11.96 15.66
N HIS A 710 -2.37 -11.69 16.96
CA HIS A 710 -1.33 -10.97 17.68
C HIS A 710 -1.08 -11.66 19.03
N CYS A 711 0.14 -12.12 19.24
CA CYS A 711 0.54 -12.82 20.46
C CYS A 711 1.83 -12.22 21.01
N ASN A 712 1.80 -11.76 22.26
CA ASN A 712 3.03 -11.55 23.02
C ASN A 712 3.39 -12.88 23.70
N ILE A 713 4.63 -13.34 23.56
CA ILE A 713 5.14 -14.54 24.23
C ILE A 713 6.40 -14.20 25.05
N LEU A 714 6.54 -14.86 26.19
CA LEU A 714 7.76 -14.86 26.99
C LEU A 714 8.37 -16.26 26.88
N VAL A 715 9.59 -16.37 26.37
CA VAL A 715 10.32 -17.63 26.20
C VAL A 715 11.56 -17.66 27.07
N GLY A 716 11.97 -18.85 27.52
CA GLY A 716 13.22 -19.05 28.23
C GLY A 716 14.44 -18.74 27.36
N GLY A 717 15.56 -18.38 27.99
CA GLY A 717 16.86 -18.39 27.31
C GLY A 717 17.31 -19.82 26.94
N PRO A 718 18.13 -20.01 25.89
CA PRO A 718 18.81 -21.29 25.67
C PRO A 718 19.65 -21.68 26.89
N PRO A 719 19.77 -22.98 27.23
CA PRO A 719 19.31 -24.14 26.48
C PRO A 719 17.86 -24.56 26.75
N SER A 720 17.11 -23.87 27.63
CA SER A 720 15.73 -24.29 27.94
C SER A 720 14.76 -23.85 26.84
N GLY A 721 14.80 -22.59 26.42
CA GLY A 721 14.05 -22.06 25.27
C GLY A 721 12.52 -22.04 25.38
N VAL A 722 11.92 -22.70 26.38
CA VAL A 722 10.48 -23.01 26.45
C VAL A 722 9.62 -21.77 26.68
N LEU A 723 8.43 -21.74 26.07
CA LEU A 723 7.35 -20.80 26.37
C LEU A 723 6.98 -20.77 27.87
N LEU A 724 7.27 -19.65 28.53
CA LEU A 724 6.95 -19.38 29.94
C LEU A 724 5.56 -18.76 30.09
N ALA A 725 5.19 -17.83 29.20
CA ALA A 725 3.89 -17.14 29.23
C ALA A 725 3.47 -16.67 27.83
N LYS A 726 2.15 -16.47 27.63
CA LYS A 726 1.58 -15.97 26.37
C LYS A 726 0.35 -15.10 26.60
N LYS A 727 0.11 -14.16 25.68
CA LYS A 727 -1.14 -13.37 25.58
C LYS A 727 -1.51 -13.20 24.11
N CYS A 728 -2.42 -14.03 23.63
CA CYS A 728 -2.89 -14.04 22.23
C CYS A 728 -4.25 -13.35 22.07
N ILE A 729 -4.39 -12.59 20.99
CA ILE A 729 -5.59 -11.88 20.53
C ILE A 729 -5.79 -12.22 19.06
N THR A 730 -7.03 -12.43 18.62
CA THR A 730 -7.36 -12.63 17.20
C THR A 730 -8.45 -11.66 16.76
N LYS A 731 -8.24 -10.98 15.64
CA LYS A 731 -9.21 -10.11 14.97
C LYS A 731 -9.51 -10.63 13.56
N ARG A 732 -10.66 -10.25 13.02
CA ARG A 732 -11.18 -10.57 11.67
C ARG A 732 -11.67 -9.28 11.03
#